data_AF-A0A4W3H5B9-F1
#
_entry.id   AF-A0A4W3H5B9-F1
#
_cell.length_a   1.000
_cell.length_b   1.000
_cell.length_c   1.000
_cell.angle_alpha   90.00
_cell.angle_beta   90.00
_cell.angle_gamma   90.00
#
_symmetry.space_group_name_H-M   'P 1'
#
loop_
_entity.id
_entity.type
_entity.pdbx_description
1 polymer ?
#
loop_
_entity_poly.entity_id
_entity_poly.type
_entity_poly.pdbx_seq_one_letter_code
_entity_poly.pdbx_strand_id
1 'polypeptide(L)'
;MSLKPRVVDFDETWNKLLTTIRAVVMLDYVERSTWNDRFSDIYALCVAYPEPLGERLYTETKIFLENHVQHLYKKVLDSEEKILTMYHKYWEEYSKGADYMDCLYRYLNTQFIKKNKLTEADLQYGYGGVDIIEPLMEIGELALDMWKKLMIEPLQTILIRMLLREIKNDRCGENPNQKVIHGVINSFVHVEQYKKKFPLKFYQDLFEGPFLTETGEYYKQEASNLLQESNCSQYMEKVLARLKDEEVRCRKYLHPSSYAKVIHECQQRMVADHLHFLHGECQNIIKQERREDMANIYTLLRAVSNGLPHMIQELQNHIHDEGLRSISNLSQENMPTQFVESVLEVHSKFLQLISTVLNGDQHFMSALDKALTSAVNYREPKSACKAPELLAKYCDNLLKKSAKGMTENEVEDKLTSFITVFKYIDDKDVFQKFYARMLAKRLIHGLSMSMDSEEAMINKLKQACGYEFTSKLHRMYTDMNVSADLNNKFSSTFLRQQDTVIDLGISFQIYVLQAGAWPLTQAPSSTFAIPQELEKSETFSEIGRKLTWLHYLCTGEVKMNYLSKPYVAMVTTYQMAVLLAFNNSETVSYKELQDSTQMNEKELTKTIKSLLDVKMINHNSNKEDVDVDSVFSLNMNFSSKRTKFKITTSMQKDTPQAPTGSDVVETWKLEMEQTRSAVDEDRKMYLQAAIVRIMKARKVLRHNALIQEVISQSRARFNPSISMIKKCIEVLIDKQYIERSQTSADEYNYVA
;
A
#
# COMPACT_ATOMS: atom_id res chain seq x y z
N MET A 1 -19.34 -77.55 -5.19
CA MET A 1 -20.38 -77.86 -4.17
C MET A 1 -21.67 -77.13 -4.54
N SER A 2 -22.83 -77.78 -4.40
CA SER A 2 -24.13 -77.21 -4.76
C SER A 2 -24.62 -76.24 -3.66
N LEU A 3 -24.92 -74.99 -4.04
CA LEU A 3 -25.36 -73.89 -3.16
C LEU A 3 -26.85 -74.03 -2.77
N LYS A 4 -27.21 -75.10 -2.06
CA LYS A 4 -28.59 -75.32 -1.58
C LYS A 4 -28.65 -75.19 -0.05
N PRO A 5 -29.76 -74.67 0.52
CA PRO A 5 -30.01 -74.75 1.97
C PRO A 5 -29.87 -76.19 2.45
N ARG A 6 -29.11 -76.40 3.52
CA ARG A 6 -28.85 -77.72 4.12
C ARG A 6 -29.04 -77.66 5.63
N VAL A 7 -29.37 -78.78 6.24
CA VAL A 7 -29.35 -78.93 7.70
C VAL A 7 -27.89 -78.90 8.14
N VAL A 8 -27.55 -77.99 9.05
CA VAL A 8 -26.20 -77.81 9.57
C VAL A 8 -26.24 -77.94 11.09
N ASP A 9 -25.33 -78.73 11.65
CA ASP A 9 -25.08 -78.74 13.09
C ASP A 9 -24.30 -77.48 13.46
N PHE A 10 -24.95 -76.58 14.21
CA PHE A 10 -24.35 -75.32 14.65
C PHE A 10 -23.14 -75.56 15.55
N ASP A 11 -23.20 -76.50 16.48
CA ASP A 11 -22.17 -76.64 17.51
C ASP A 11 -20.88 -77.21 16.91
N GLU A 12 -20.99 -78.15 15.96
CA GLU A 12 -19.82 -78.70 15.25
C GLU A 12 -19.14 -77.64 14.36
N THR A 13 -19.94 -76.87 13.61
CA THR A 13 -19.43 -75.84 12.69
C THR A 13 -18.91 -74.61 13.43
N TRP A 14 -19.57 -74.22 14.52
CA TRP A 14 -19.12 -73.17 15.43
C TRP A 14 -17.79 -73.52 16.08
N ASN A 15 -17.58 -74.74 16.58
CA ASN A 15 -16.30 -75.13 17.19
C ASN A 15 -15.12 -75.01 16.21
N LYS A 16 -15.32 -75.41 14.94
CA LYS A 16 -14.31 -75.25 13.88
C LYS A 16 -14.08 -73.77 13.55
N LEU A 17 -15.15 -72.97 13.50
CA LEU A 17 -15.06 -71.53 13.25
C LEU A 17 -14.39 -70.78 14.41
N LEU A 18 -14.76 -71.06 15.65
CA LEU A 18 -14.20 -70.50 16.88
C LEU A 18 -12.69 -70.73 16.97
N THR A 19 -12.22 -71.91 16.56
CA THR A 19 -10.78 -72.22 16.50
C THR A 19 -10.05 -71.26 15.55
N THR A 20 -10.63 -71.02 14.36
CA THR A 20 -10.05 -70.06 13.41
C THR A 20 -10.19 -68.61 13.86
N ILE A 21 -11.32 -68.22 14.46
CA ILE A 21 -11.49 -66.85 15.00
C ILE A 21 -10.43 -66.59 16.07
N ARG A 22 -10.22 -67.54 16.99
CA ARG A 22 -9.17 -67.42 18.02
C ARG A 22 -7.78 -67.25 17.41
N ALA A 23 -7.45 -68.03 16.39
CA ALA A 23 -6.17 -67.89 15.68
C ALA A 23 -6.05 -66.51 15.01
N VAL A 24 -7.12 -66.02 14.36
CA VAL A 24 -7.13 -64.73 13.66
C VAL A 24 -6.96 -63.55 14.60
N VAL A 25 -7.67 -63.54 15.72
CA VAL A 25 -7.60 -62.44 16.70
C VAL A 25 -6.22 -62.38 17.37
N MET A 26 -5.55 -63.52 17.51
CA MET A 26 -4.17 -63.60 18.00
C MET A 26 -3.10 -63.41 16.91
N LEU A 27 -3.51 -63.17 15.65
CA LEU A 27 -2.63 -63.14 14.48
C LEU A 27 -1.77 -64.41 14.29
N ASP A 28 -2.27 -65.56 14.72
CA ASP A 28 -1.66 -66.86 14.46
C ASP A 28 -1.85 -67.29 12.99
N TYR A 29 -0.97 -68.16 12.50
CA TYR A 29 -1.02 -68.64 11.12
C TYR A 29 -2.24 -69.55 10.88
N VAL A 30 -3.05 -69.21 9.86
CA VAL A 30 -4.18 -70.01 9.39
C VAL A 30 -3.94 -70.44 7.95
N GLU A 31 -4.04 -71.75 7.68
CA GLU A 31 -3.90 -72.26 6.30
C GLU A 31 -5.00 -71.71 5.38
N ARG A 32 -4.64 -71.39 4.14
CA ARG A 32 -5.56 -70.82 3.14
C ARG A 32 -6.72 -71.77 2.79
N SER A 33 -6.49 -73.08 2.81
CA SER A 33 -7.53 -74.11 2.68
C SER A 33 -8.58 -73.94 3.78
N THR A 34 -8.14 -73.90 5.03
CA THR A 34 -9.00 -73.72 6.20
C THR A 34 -9.75 -72.38 6.14
N TRP A 35 -9.09 -71.30 5.68
CA TRP A 35 -9.70 -69.98 5.48
C TRP A 35 -10.87 -70.01 4.51
N ASN A 36 -10.69 -70.66 3.35
CA ASN A 36 -11.74 -70.81 2.34
C ASN A 36 -12.90 -71.69 2.83
N ASP A 37 -12.59 -72.72 3.61
CA ASP A 37 -13.61 -73.56 4.24
C ASP A 37 -14.42 -72.77 5.25
N ARG A 38 -13.80 -71.87 6.04
CA ARG A 38 -14.51 -71.02 6.99
C ARG A 38 -15.51 -70.07 6.32
N PHE A 39 -15.18 -69.51 5.15
CA PHE A 39 -16.15 -68.73 4.36
C PHE A 39 -17.38 -69.55 3.95
N SER A 40 -17.14 -70.80 3.56
CA SER A 40 -18.21 -71.73 3.20
C SER A 40 -19.06 -72.12 4.40
N ASP A 41 -18.45 -72.21 5.58
CA ASP A 41 -19.15 -72.51 6.83
C ASP A 41 -20.00 -71.33 7.32
N ILE A 42 -19.51 -70.08 7.21
CA ILE A 42 -20.33 -68.88 7.48
C ILE A 42 -21.52 -68.79 6.51
N TYR A 43 -21.29 -69.06 5.22
CA TYR A 43 -22.38 -69.14 4.24
C TYR A 43 -23.41 -70.22 4.62
N ALA A 44 -22.95 -71.42 4.97
CA ALA A 44 -23.81 -72.55 5.32
C ALA A 44 -24.64 -72.27 6.59
N LEU A 45 -24.05 -71.57 7.58
CA LEU A 45 -24.75 -71.15 8.80
C LEU A 45 -25.80 -70.06 8.53
N CYS A 46 -25.51 -69.12 7.63
CA CYS A 46 -26.45 -68.05 7.26
C CYS A 46 -27.62 -68.54 6.39
N VAL A 47 -27.47 -69.66 5.66
CA VAL A 47 -28.48 -70.23 4.75
C VAL A 47 -28.97 -71.61 5.26
N ALA A 48 -28.80 -71.87 6.56
CA ALA A 48 -29.21 -73.13 7.19
C ALA A 48 -30.74 -73.34 7.15
N TYR A 49 -31.16 -74.61 7.17
CA TYR A 49 -32.57 -75.04 7.23
C TYR A 49 -32.77 -75.92 8.48
N PRO A 50 -33.86 -75.79 9.28
CA PRO A 50 -35.14 -75.11 8.99
C PRO A 50 -35.18 -73.59 9.19
N GLU A 51 -34.30 -73.02 10.02
CA GLU A 51 -34.19 -71.57 10.24
C GLU A 51 -32.74 -71.08 10.04
N PRO A 52 -32.54 -69.83 9.56
CA PRO A 52 -31.21 -69.23 9.47
C PRO A 52 -30.56 -69.06 10.84
N LEU A 53 -29.32 -69.54 11.01
CA LEU A 53 -28.59 -69.49 12.29
C LEU A 53 -27.74 -68.22 12.47
N GLY A 54 -28.00 -67.17 11.68
CA GLY A 54 -27.20 -65.94 11.65
C GLY A 54 -27.21 -65.15 12.96
N GLU A 55 -28.35 -65.10 13.66
CA GLU A 55 -28.48 -64.41 14.95
C GLU A 55 -27.66 -65.11 16.05
N ARG A 56 -27.79 -66.44 16.12
CA ARG A 56 -27.02 -67.26 17.06
C ARG A 56 -25.52 -67.13 16.79
N LEU A 57 -25.11 -67.13 15.52
CA LEU A 57 -23.71 -66.90 15.13
C LEU A 57 -23.18 -65.53 15.58
N TYR A 58 -23.99 -64.48 15.43
CA TYR A 58 -23.64 -63.13 15.86
C TYR A 58 -23.46 -63.04 17.38
N THR A 59 -24.41 -63.58 18.14
CA THR A 59 -24.38 -63.60 19.63
C THR A 59 -23.17 -64.36 20.16
N GLU A 60 -22.88 -65.55 19.64
CA GLU A 60 -21.72 -66.33 20.06
C GLU A 60 -20.39 -65.63 19.70
N THR A 61 -20.34 -64.93 18.56
CA THR A 61 -19.18 -64.11 18.17
C THR A 61 -19.00 -62.92 19.11
N LYS A 62 -20.09 -62.27 19.52
CA LYS A 62 -20.07 -61.18 20.52
C LYS A 62 -19.53 -61.68 21.86
N ILE A 63 -20.04 -62.80 22.38
CA ILE A 63 -19.60 -63.41 23.64
C ILE A 63 -18.11 -63.77 23.56
N PHE A 64 -17.64 -64.31 22.44
CA PHE A 64 -16.22 -64.61 22.25
C PHE A 64 -15.35 -63.34 22.31
N LEU A 65 -15.72 -62.29 21.56
CA LEU A 65 -14.99 -61.02 21.55
C LEU A 65 -14.95 -60.38 22.94
N GLU A 66 -16.08 -60.35 23.65
CA GLU A 66 -16.16 -59.83 25.02
C GLU A 66 -15.21 -60.57 25.97
N ASN A 67 -15.27 -61.90 26.00
CA ASN A 67 -14.38 -62.71 26.85
C ASN A 67 -12.90 -62.53 26.48
N HIS A 68 -12.60 -62.41 25.20
CA HIS A 68 -11.24 -62.20 24.72
C HIS A 68 -10.70 -60.83 25.15
N VAL A 69 -11.47 -59.76 24.99
CA VAL A 69 -11.07 -58.42 25.40
C VAL A 69 -10.93 -58.32 26.92
N GLN A 70 -11.83 -58.95 27.70
CA GLN A 70 -11.69 -59.03 29.16
C GLN A 70 -10.42 -59.78 29.60
N HIS A 71 -10.01 -60.81 28.86
CA HIS A 71 -8.74 -61.51 29.11
C HIS A 71 -7.53 -60.62 28.81
N LEU A 72 -7.56 -59.85 27.73
CA LEU A 72 -6.52 -58.88 27.42
C LEU A 72 -6.47 -57.75 28.47
N TYR A 73 -7.61 -57.28 28.95
CA TYR A 73 -7.71 -56.28 30.01
C TYR A 73 -6.96 -56.70 31.28
N LYS A 74 -7.18 -57.93 31.75
CA LYS A 74 -6.49 -58.49 32.92
C LYS A 74 -4.96 -58.50 32.72
N LYS A 75 -4.49 -58.93 31.54
CA LYS A 75 -3.05 -58.93 31.22
C LYS A 75 -2.42 -57.53 31.21
N VAL A 76 -3.17 -56.52 30.78
CA VAL A 76 -2.68 -55.13 30.78
C VAL A 76 -2.59 -54.59 32.20
N LEU A 77 -3.56 -54.89 33.07
CA LEU A 77 -3.54 -54.47 34.48
C LEU A 77 -2.38 -55.08 35.26
N ASP A 78 -2.03 -56.34 35.00
CA ASP A 78 -0.92 -57.03 35.70
C ASP A 78 0.46 -56.41 35.41
N SER A 79 0.56 -55.53 34.41
CA SER A 79 1.83 -55.00 33.89
C SER A 79 2.17 -53.59 34.40
N GLU A 80 1.88 -53.26 35.67
CA GLU A 80 1.91 -51.91 36.30
C GLU A 80 2.84 -50.84 35.68
N GLU A 81 4.13 -51.14 35.42
CA GLU A 81 5.09 -50.16 34.87
C GLU A 81 5.08 -50.02 33.33
N LYS A 82 4.51 -50.97 32.58
CA LYS A 82 4.55 -51.04 31.10
C LYS A 82 3.16 -51.04 30.45
N ILE A 83 2.15 -50.50 31.13
CA ILE A 83 0.75 -50.48 30.68
C ILE A 83 0.61 -49.92 29.26
N LEU A 84 1.26 -48.79 28.92
CA LEU A 84 1.17 -48.17 27.59
C LEU A 84 1.69 -49.07 26.47
N THR A 85 2.85 -49.70 26.67
CA THR A 85 3.49 -50.55 25.66
C THR A 85 2.69 -51.84 25.47
N MET A 86 2.20 -52.44 26.57
CA MET A 86 1.39 -53.65 26.51
C MET A 86 0.02 -53.38 25.87
N TYR A 87 -0.63 -52.26 26.23
CA TYR A 87 -1.85 -51.82 25.58
C TYR A 87 -1.64 -51.61 24.08
N HIS A 88 -0.58 -50.89 23.68
CA HIS A 88 -0.29 -50.64 22.27
C HIS A 88 -0.10 -51.94 21.47
N LYS A 89 0.66 -52.89 22.04
CA LYS A 89 0.89 -54.20 21.42
C LYS A 89 -0.43 -54.94 21.20
N TYR A 90 -1.25 -55.07 22.24
CA TYR A 90 -2.52 -55.79 22.13
C TYR A 90 -3.52 -55.07 21.24
N TRP A 91 -3.52 -53.74 21.21
CA TRP A 91 -4.31 -52.97 20.26
C TRP A 91 -3.89 -53.23 18.81
N GLU A 92 -2.58 -53.27 18.53
CA GLU A 92 -2.08 -53.54 17.17
C GLU A 92 -2.46 -54.95 16.70
N GLU A 93 -2.37 -55.94 17.59
CA GLU A 93 -2.78 -57.32 17.31
C GLU A 93 -4.30 -57.41 17.12
N TYR A 94 -5.08 -56.89 18.07
CA TYR A 94 -6.53 -56.97 18.07
C TYR A 94 -7.18 -56.19 16.93
N SER A 95 -6.70 -54.99 16.61
CA SER A 95 -7.24 -54.18 15.51
C SER A 95 -7.05 -54.88 14.16
N LYS A 96 -5.88 -55.47 13.90
CA LYS A 96 -5.65 -56.24 12.66
C LYS A 96 -6.47 -57.54 12.66
N GLY A 97 -6.57 -58.20 13.81
CA GLY A 97 -7.41 -59.38 13.99
C GLY A 97 -8.88 -59.08 13.69
N ALA A 98 -9.39 -57.94 14.17
CA ALA A 98 -10.74 -57.45 13.89
C ALA A 98 -10.98 -57.20 12.39
N ASP A 99 -10.02 -56.58 11.68
CA ASP A 99 -10.12 -56.38 10.23
C ASP A 99 -10.19 -57.70 9.45
N TYR A 100 -9.36 -58.68 9.84
CA TYR A 100 -9.40 -60.02 9.25
C TYR A 100 -10.69 -60.77 9.59
N MET A 101 -11.21 -60.63 10.80
CA MET A 101 -12.51 -61.15 11.19
C MET A 101 -13.62 -60.51 10.36
N ASP A 102 -13.59 -59.20 10.15
CA ASP A 102 -14.59 -58.49 9.35
C ASP A 102 -14.58 -58.99 7.90
N CYS A 103 -13.38 -59.28 7.36
CA CYS A 103 -13.23 -59.90 6.05
C CYS A 103 -13.84 -61.31 6.02
N LEU A 104 -13.57 -62.14 7.03
CA LEU A 104 -14.11 -63.49 7.16
C LEU A 104 -15.65 -63.48 7.25
N TYR A 105 -16.20 -62.53 8.01
CA TYR A 105 -17.63 -62.35 8.24
C TYR A 105 -18.35 -61.50 7.18
N ARG A 106 -17.69 -61.16 6.06
CA ARG A 106 -18.27 -60.31 5.00
C ARG A 106 -19.64 -60.78 4.49
N TYR A 107 -19.86 -62.09 4.41
CA TYR A 107 -21.16 -62.65 4.02
C TYR A 107 -22.24 -62.38 5.09
N LEU A 108 -21.93 -62.60 6.36
CA LEU A 108 -22.83 -62.29 7.49
C LEU A 108 -23.12 -60.77 7.54
N ASN A 109 -22.08 -59.93 7.43
CA ASN A 109 -22.19 -58.48 7.42
C ASN A 109 -23.14 -58.00 6.30
N THR A 110 -23.03 -58.56 5.10
CA THR A 110 -23.82 -58.11 3.94
C THR A 110 -25.23 -58.68 3.86
N GLN A 111 -25.45 -59.93 4.26
CA GLN A 111 -26.73 -60.62 4.06
C GLN A 111 -27.63 -60.63 5.29
N PHE A 112 -27.04 -60.72 6.48
CA PHE A 112 -27.78 -60.77 7.73
C PHE A 112 -27.81 -59.39 8.39
N ILE A 113 -26.64 -58.79 8.64
CA ILE A 113 -26.53 -57.54 9.39
C ILE A 113 -27.13 -56.38 8.61
N LYS A 114 -26.77 -56.16 7.34
CA LYS A 114 -27.37 -55.08 6.53
C LYS A 114 -28.87 -55.23 6.26
N LYS A 115 -29.41 -56.44 6.34
CA LYS A 115 -30.84 -56.71 6.13
C LYS A 115 -31.66 -56.51 7.41
N ASN A 116 -31.04 -56.74 8.57
CA ASN A 116 -31.68 -56.62 9.89
C ASN A 116 -31.27 -55.35 10.67
N LYS A 117 -30.29 -54.58 10.17
CA LYS A 117 -29.91 -53.27 10.70
C LYS A 117 -31.05 -52.30 10.40
N LEU A 118 -31.72 -51.79 11.45
CA LEU A 118 -32.69 -50.71 11.29
C LEU A 118 -32.02 -49.53 10.56
N THR A 119 -32.70 -48.97 9.57
CA THR A 119 -32.18 -47.79 8.90
C THR A 119 -32.24 -46.58 9.82
N GLU A 120 -31.43 -45.56 9.54
CA GLU A 120 -31.42 -44.30 10.31
C GLU A 120 -32.81 -43.63 10.30
N ALA A 121 -33.63 -43.88 9.27
CA ALA A 121 -35.03 -43.46 9.20
C ALA A 121 -35.95 -44.29 10.13
N ASP A 122 -35.76 -45.60 10.25
CA ASP A 122 -36.58 -46.47 11.12
C ASP A 122 -36.43 -46.13 12.61
N LEU A 123 -35.21 -45.76 13.03
CA LEU A 123 -34.94 -45.27 14.39
C LEU A 123 -35.54 -43.89 14.66
N GLN A 124 -35.63 -43.03 13.64
CA GLN A 124 -36.09 -41.64 13.76
C GLN A 124 -37.63 -41.53 13.76
N TYR A 125 -38.31 -42.47 13.10
CA TYR A 125 -39.77 -42.54 13.02
C TYR A 125 -40.42 -43.55 14.00
N GLY A 126 -39.64 -44.20 14.86
CA GLY A 126 -40.16 -45.05 15.94
C GLY A 126 -40.81 -46.36 15.47
N TYR A 127 -40.42 -46.89 14.31
CA TYR A 127 -40.94 -48.16 13.76
C TYR A 127 -40.24 -49.42 14.32
N GLY A 128 -39.31 -49.26 15.27
CA GLY A 128 -38.71 -50.39 15.99
C GLY A 128 -39.66 -50.93 17.06
N GLY A 129 -40.11 -52.17 16.92
CA GLY A 129 -40.80 -52.89 17.99
C GLY A 129 -39.99 -52.93 19.28
N VAL A 130 -40.67 -53.05 20.43
CA VAL A 130 -40.17 -52.85 21.80
C VAL A 130 -39.03 -53.79 22.23
N ASP A 131 -38.65 -54.79 21.42
CA ASP A 131 -37.73 -55.88 21.81
C ASP A 131 -36.33 -55.86 21.18
N ILE A 132 -35.90 -54.82 20.45
CA ILE A 132 -34.52 -54.75 19.89
C ILE A 132 -33.71 -53.70 20.67
N ILE A 133 -33.03 -54.15 21.75
CA ILE A 133 -32.34 -53.28 22.72
C ILE A 133 -30.93 -52.84 22.25
N GLU A 134 -30.33 -53.45 21.22
CA GLU A 134 -29.05 -52.97 20.66
C GLU A 134 -29.05 -53.03 19.12
N PRO A 135 -28.60 -51.95 18.43
CA PRO A 135 -28.49 -51.98 16.97
C PRO A 135 -27.44 -52.99 16.55
N LEU A 136 -27.76 -53.86 15.59
CA LEU A 136 -26.81 -54.80 15.00
C LEU A 136 -25.68 -54.04 14.29
N MET A 137 -24.45 -54.25 14.76
CA MET A 137 -23.21 -53.68 14.23
C MET A 137 -22.48 -54.71 13.37
N GLU A 138 -21.76 -54.29 12.33
CA GLU A 138 -20.89 -55.21 11.58
C GLU A 138 -19.81 -55.79 12.51
N ILE A 139 -19.26 -56.97 12.22
CA ILE A 139 -18.35 -57.66 13.16
C ILE A 139 -17.08 -56.84 13.46
N GLY A 140 -16.52 -56.13 12.48
CA GLY A 140 -15.43 -55.18 12.73
C GLY A 140 -15.85 -54.01 13.62
N GLU A 141 -17.04 -53.43 13.40
CA GLU A 141 -17.60 -52.36 14.24
C GLU A 141 -17.82 -52.85 15.68
N LEU A 142 -18.35 -54.06 15.85
CA LEU A 142 -18.58 -54.70 17.15
C LEU A 142 -17.26 -54.94 17.90
N ALA A 143 -16.23 -55.43 17.21
CA ALA A 143 -14.92 -55.62 17.81
C ALA A 143 -14.33 -54.31 18.35
N LEU A 144 -14.47 -53.20 17.60
CA LEU A 144 -14.05 -51.87 18.04
C LEU A 144 -14.87 -51.37 19.23
N ASP A 145 -16.20 -51.55 19.23
CA ASP A 145 -17.06 -51.16 20.36
C ASP A 145 -16.75 -51.94 21.65
N MET A 146 -16.45 -53.24 21.53
CA MET A 146 -16.01 -54.05 22.68
C MET A 146 -14.67 -53.56 23.23
N TRP A 147 -13.71 -53.21 22.36
CA TRP A 147 -12.44 -52.63 22.79
C TRP A 147 -12.65 -51.29 23.50
N LYS A 148 -13.54 -50.44 22.99
CA LYS A 148 -13.90 -49.16 23.63
C LYS A 148 -14.34 -49.35 25.07
N LYS A 149 -15.39 -50.15 25.28
CA LYS A 149 -16.09 -50.30 26.56
C LYS A 149 -15.28 -51.07 27.59
N LEU A 150 -14.54 -52.10 27.17
CA LEU A 150 -13.87 -53.02 28.08
C LEU A 150 -12.39 -52.69 28.29
N MET A 151 -11.72 -52.02 27.33
CA MET A 151 -10.31 -51.62 27.48
C MET A 151 -10.15 -50.13 27.73
N ILE A 152 -10.69 -49.27 26.86
CA ILE A 152 -10.38 -47.85 26.91
C ILE A 152 -11.11 -47.16 28.06
N GLU A 153 -12.42 -47.32 28.19
CA GLU A 153 -13.22 -46.64 29.23
C GLU A 153 -12.74 -46.96 30.66
N PRO A 154 -12.35 -48.19 31.02
CA PRO A 154 -11.80 -48.48 32.35
C PRO A 154 -10.35 -47.99 32.54
N LEU A 155 -9.52 -47.98 31.49
CA LEU A 155 -8.11 -47.57 31.57
C LEU A 155 -7.88 -46.09 31.27
N GLN A 156 -8.90 -45.35 30.83
CA GLN A 156 -8.77 -44.00 30.29
C GLN A 156 -7.97 -43.05 31.19
N THR A 157 -8.29 -43.00 32.48
CA THR A 157 -7.65 -42.07 33.42
C THR A 157 -6.15 -42.36 33.56
N ILE A 158 -5.77 -43.65 33.56
CA ILE A 158 -4.38 -44.08 33.67
C ILE A 158 -3.65 -43.81 32.35
N LEU A 159 -4.25 -44.21 31.22
CA LEU A 159 -3.68 -44.03 29.89
C LEU A 159 -3.44 -42.56 29.56
N ILE A 160 -4.43 -41.69 29.79
CA ILE A 160 -4.31 -40.24 29.56
C ILE A 160 -3.19 -39.67 30.44
N ARG A 161 -3.20 -39.96 31.76
CA ARG A 161 -2.18 -39.44 32.68
C ARG A 161 -0.77 -39.86 32.28
N MET A 162 -0.58 -41.11 31.87
CA MET A 162 0.72 -41.59 31.41
C MET A 162 1.12 -40.97 30.08
N LEU A 163 0.21 -40.85 29.09
CA LEU A 163 0.49 -40.19 27.82
C LEU A 163 0.91 -38.73 28.02
N LEU A 164 0.19 -37.99 28.85
CA LEU A 164 0.50 -36.60 29.15
C LEU A 164 1.86 -36.45 29.85
N ARG A 165 2.18 -37.37 30.78
CA ARG A 165 3.50 -37.43 31.42
C ARG A 165 4.62 -37.71 30.42
N GLU A 166 4.47 -38.68 29.52
CA GLU A 166 5.47 -38.97 28.49
C GLU A 166 5.67 -37.79 27.53
N ILE A 167 4.60 -37.09 27.16
CA ILE A 167 4.69 -35.87 26.33
C ILE A 167 5.37 -34.73 27.08
N LYS A 168 5.10 -34.58 28.39
CA LYS A 168 5.81 -33.62 29.24
C LYS A 168 7.31 -33.95 29.31
N ASN A 169 7.67 -35.22 29.45
CA ASN A 169 9.06 -35.66 29.44
C ASN A 169 9.74 -35.41 28.07
N ASP A 170 9.02 -35.58 26.95
CA ASP A 170 9.47 -35.18 25.61
C ASP A 170 9.68 -33.67 25.46
N ARG A 171 8.94 -32.85 26.21
CA ARG A 171 9.20 -31.39 26.30
C ARG A 171 10.46 -31.08 27.10
N CYS A 172 10.77 -31.89 28.11
CA CYS A 172 11.98 -31.78 28.93
C CYS A 172 13.23 -32.42 28.31
N GLY A 173 13.12 -33.05 27.13
CA GLY A 173 14.24 -33.61 26.37
C GLY A 173 14.49 -35.11 26.57
N GLU A 174 13.62 -35.82 27.30
CA GLU A 174 13.62 -37.28 27.28
C GLU A 174 13.02 -37.78 25.96
N ASN A 175 13.53 -38.86 25.37
CA ASN A 175 13.02 -39.39 24.10
C ASN A 175 12.10 -40.60 24.36
N PRO A 176 10.78 -40.42 24.55
CA PRO A 176 9.89 -41.54 24.76
C PRO A 176 9.68 -42.32 23.45
N ASN A 177 9.09 -43.52 23.55
CA ASN A 177 8.77 -44.33 22.38
C ASN A 177 7.61 -43.70 21.59
N GLN A 178 7.94 -42.81 20.65
CA GLN A 178 6.98 -42.05 19.83
C GLN A 178 5.98 -42.94 19.10
N LYS A 179 6.37 -44.16 18.69
CA LYS A 179 5.47 -45.12 18.04
C LYS A 179 4.36 -45.59 18.98
N VAL A 180 4.69 -45.83 20.25
CA VAL A 180 3.73 -46.26 21.27
C VAL A 180 2.73 -45.13 21.55
N ILE A 181 3.20 -43.90 21.77
CA ILE A 181 2.34 -42.74 22.02
C ILE A 181 1.37 -42.54 20.84
N HIS A 182 1.90 -42.48 19.61
CA HIS A 182 1.09 -42.33 18.41
C HIS A 182 0.10 -43.47 18.22
N GLY A 183 0.53 -44.71 18.45
CA GLY A 183 -0.33 -45.89 18.30
C GLY A 183 -1.47 -45.95 19.32
N VAL A 184 -1.22 -45.55 20.57
CA VAL A 184 -2.25 -45.44 21.61
C VAL A 184 -3.24 -44.33 21.26
N ILE A 185 -2.76 -43.15 20.85
CA ILE A 185 -3.61 -42.03 20.45
C ILE A 185 -4.47 -42.40 19.23
N ASN A 186 -3.89 -43.05 18.22
CA ASN A 186 -4.63 -43.53 17.06
C ASN A 186 -5.69 -44.56 17.44
N SER A 187 -5.51 -45.34 18.52
CA SER A 187 -6.55 -46.25 19.00
C SER A 187 -7.81 -45.48 19.42
N PHE A 188 -7.66 -44.33 20.06
CA PHE A 188 -8.80 -43.48 20.46
C PHE A 188 -9.54 -42.91 19.25
N VAL A 189 -8.85 -42.70 18.13
CA VAL A 189 -9.46 -42.25 16.87
C VAL A 189 -10.15 -43.42 16.15
N HIS A 190 -9.45 -44.55 16.01
CA HIS A 190 -9.91 -45.68 15.20
C HIS A 190 -11.17 -46.34 15.78
N VAL A 191 -11.28 -46.39 17.11
CA VAL A 191 -12.39 -47.06 17.81
C VAL A 191 -13.77 -46.44 17.52
N GLU A 192 -13.85 -45.18 17.08
CA GLU A 192 -15.11 -44.57 16.61
C GLU A 192 -15.11 -44.26 15.10
N GLN A 193 -14.13 -44.75 14.34
CA GLN A 193 -14.02 -44.49 12.90
C GLN A 193 -15.24 -44.98 12.11
N TYR A 194 -15.92 -46.02 12.58
CA TYR A 194 -17.15 -46.52 11.96
C TYR A 194 -18.33 -45.54 12.07
N LYS A 195 -18.31 -44.58 13.00
CA LYS A 195 -19.37 -43.57 13.16
C LYS A 195 -19.21 -42.44 12.15
N LYS A 196 -20.05 -42.44 11.11
CA LYS A 196 -20.03 -41.42 10.04
C LYS A 196 -20.30 -39.99 10.51
N LYS A 197 -21.07 -39.81 11.59
CA LYS A 197 -21.57 -38.48 12.00
C LYS A 197 -20.53 -37.67 12.81
N PHE A 198 -19.65 -38.33 13.58
CA PHE A 198 -18.60 -37.67 14.38
C PHE A 198 -17.43 -38.65 14.71
N PRO A 199 -16.57 -39.01 13.76
CA PRO A 199 -15.55 -40.05 13.96
C PRO A 199 -14.44 -39.67 14.96
N LEU A 200 -14.30 -38.38 15.29
CA LEU A 200 -13.25 -37.86 16.19
C LEU A 200 -13.74 -37.51 17.59
N LYS A 201 -15.06 -37.57 17.87
CA LYS A 201 -15.61 -37.02 19.11
C LYS A 201 -15.00 -37.68 20.34
N PHE A 202 -14.86 -39.00 20.34
CA PHE A 202 -14.23 -39.71 21.45
C PHE A 202 -12.78 -39.29 21.67
N TYR A 203 -11.97 -39.15 20.63
CA TYR A 203 -10.61 -38.62 20.75
C TYR A 203 -10.58 -37.19 21.32
N GLN A 204 -11.52 -36.34 20.89
CA GLN A 204 -11.61 -34.95 21.33
C GLN A 204 -11.95 -34.84 22.82
N ASP A 205 -12.99 -35.57 23.24
CA ASP A 205 -13.48 -35.57 24.63
C ASP A 205 -12.49 -36.27 25.58
N LEU A 206 -11.88 -37.37 25.13
CA LEU A 206 -11.01 -38.21 25.95
C LEU A 206 -9.59 -37.63 26.11
N PHE A 207 -8.98 -37.20 25.01
CA PHE A 207 -7.55 -36.86 24.99
C PHE A 207 -7.28 -35.42 24.57
N GLU A 208 -7.90 -34.91 23.48
CA GLU A 208 -7.57 -33.58 22.95
C GLU A 208 -7.82 -32.46 23.99
N GLY A 209 -8.96 -32.49 24.70
CA GLY A 209 -9.28 -31.51 25.73
C GLY A 209 -8.27 -31.46 26.89
N PRO A 210 -8.04 -32.59 27.60
CA PRO A 210 -7.01 -32.66 28.63
C PRO A 210 -5.61 -32.30 28.14
N PHE A 211 -5.25 -32.75 26.94
CA PHE A 211 -3.97 -32.44 26.30
C PHE A 211 -3.78 -30.95 26.05
N LEU A 212 -4.78 -30.27 25.49
CA LEU A 212 -4.73 -28.82 25.28
C LEU A 212 -4.61 -28.07 26.61
N THR A 213 -5.33 -28.51 27.64
CA THR A 213 -5.29 -27.90 28.97
C THR A 213 -3.90 -28.00 29.60
N GLU A 214 -3.30 -29.21 29.61
CA GLU A 214 -1.96 -29.39 30.18
C GLU A 214 -0.87 -28.73 29.34
N THR A 215 -1.05 -28.67 28.02
CA THR A 215 -0.16 -27.92 27.11
C THR A 215 -0.21 -26.43 27.40
N GLY A 216 -1.40 -25.87 27.58
CA GLY A 216 -1.58 -24.47 27.95
C GLY A 216 -0.92 -24.14 29.29
N GLU A 217 -1.14 -24.96 30.33
CA GLU A 217 -0.52 -24.75 31.64
C GLU A 217 1.01 -24.88 31.61
N TYR A 218 1.54 -25.87 30.87
CA TYR A 218 2.98 -26.01 30.67
C TYR A 218 3.59 -24.76 30.02
N TYR A 219 3.03 -24.30 28.90
CA TYR A 219 3.58 -23.16 28.18
C TYR A 219 3.35 -21.83 28.89
N LYS A 220 2.31 -21.71 29.71
CA LYS A 220 2.10 -20.56 30.59
C LYS A 220 3.18 -20.46 31.66
N GLN A 221 3.56 -21.58 32.27
CA GLN A 221 4.66 -21.63 33.25
C GLN A 221 6.00 -21.37 32.57
N GLU A 222 6.27 -22.01 31.43
CA GLU A 222 7.50 -21.79 30.66
C GLU A 222 7.62 -20.32 30.21
N ALA A 223 6.56 -19.72 29.68
CA ALA A 223 6.55 -18.31 29.29
C ALA A 223 6.87 -17.39 30.48
N SER A 224 6.29 -17.66 31.64
CA SER A 224 6.55 -16.89 32.87
C SER A 224 8.02 -17.00 33.31
N ASN A 225 8.62 -18.19 33.24
CA ASN A 225 10.03 -18.41 33.57
C ASN A 225 10.94 -17.70 32.57
N LEU A 226 10.67 -17.86 31.26
CA LEU A 226 11.44 -17.22 30.19
C LEU A 226 11.40 -15.69 30.30
N LEU A 227 10.27 -15.12 30.70
CA LEU A 227 10.10 -13.68 30.89
C LEU A 227 10.95 -13.14 32.06
N GLN A 228 11.15 -13.94 33.11
CA GLN A 228 11.98 -13.55 34.27
C GLN A 228 13.48 -13.69 33.99
N GLU A 229 13.87 -14.72 33.21
CA GLU A 229 15.27 -15.08 33.00
C GLU A 229 15.90 -14.47 31.74
N SER A 230 15.09 -13.99 30.79
CA SER A 230 15.55 -13.57 29.46
C SER A 230 15.10 -12.15 29.14
N ASN A 231 15.89 -11.45 28.31
CA ASN A 231 15.43 -10.18 27.72
C ASN A 231 14.40 -10.43 26.61
N CYS A 232 13.72 -9.38 26.13
CA CYS A 232 12.65 -9.54 25.13
C CYS A 232 13.12 -10.21 23.84
N SER A 233 14.33 -9.91 23.35
CA SER A 233 14.90 -10.54 22.16
C SER A 233 15.04 -12.05 22.32
N GLN A 234 15.72 -12.48 23.38
CA GLN A 234 15.91 -13.89 23.70
C GLN A 234 14.58 -14.60 24.00
N TYR A 235 13.65 -13.90 24.65
CA TYR A 235 12.30 -14.40 24.89
C TYR A 235 11.62 -14.76 23.56
N MET A 236 11.61 -13.84 22.58
CA MET A 236 10.98 -14.07 21.27
C MET A 236 11.63 -15.24 20.52
N GLU A 237 12.95 -15.32 20.50
CA GLU A 237 13.69 -16.43 19.87
C GLU A 237 13.35 -17.78 20.49
N LYS A 238 13.38 -17.86 21.83
CA LYS A 238 13.04 -19.08 22.56
C LYS A 238 11.59 -19.46 22.33
N VAL A 239 10.64 -18.52 22.35
CA VAL A 239 9.23 -18.76 22.05
C VAL A 239 9.06 -19.32 20.63
N LEU A 240 9.69 -18.71 19.62
CA LEU A 240 9.64 -19.20 18.24
C LEU A 240 10.21 -20.61 18.10
N ALA A 241 11.34 -20.90 18.75
CA ALA A 241 11.91 -22.23 18.79
C ALA A 241 10.95 -23.25 19.44
N ARG A 242 10.36 -22.91 20.59
CA ARG A 242 9.39 -23.76 21.29
C ARG A 242 8.13 -24.02 20.48
N LEU A 243 7.61 -23.02 19.75
CA LEU A 243 6.46 -23.19 18.87
C LEU A 243 6.78 -24.16 17.73
N LYS A 244 7.97 -24.07 17.14
CA LYS A 244 8.44 -24.98 16.09
C LYS A 244 8.64 -26.40 16.62
N ASP A 245 9.24 -26.55 17.81
CA ASP A 245 9.39 -27.84 18.47
C ASP A 245 8.03 -28.49 18.72
N GLU A 246 7.06 -27.72 19.22
CA GLU A 246 5.71 -28.22 19.46
C GLU A 246 4.98 -28.58 18.16
N GLU A 247 5.18 -27.84 17.08
CA GLU A 247 4.60 -28.18 15.77
C GLU A 247 5.14 -29.52 15.25
N VAL A 248 6.46 -29.71 15.31
CA VAL A 248 7.11 -30.97 14.93
C VAL A 248 6.61 -32.10 15.83
N ARG A 249 6.50 -31.84 17.13
CA ARG A 249 6.04 -32.79 18.13
C ARG A 249 4.58 -33.20 17.89
N CYS A 250 3.68 -32.25 17.63
CA CYS A 250 2.28 -32.50 17.30
C CYS A 250 2.15 -33.44 16.10
N ARG A 251 2.95 -33.23 15.05
CA ARG A 251 2.95 -34.05 13.84
C ARG A 251 3.45 -35.48 14.05
N LYS A 252 4.20 -35.75 15.14
CA LYS A 252 4.70 -37.10 15.46
C LYS A 252 3.63 -37.99 16.08
N TYR A 253 2.75 -37.45 16.93
CA TYR A 253 1.83 -38.27 17.72
C TYR A 253 0.35 -37.91 17.62
N LEU A 254 -0.04 -36.68 17.26
CA LEU A 254 -1.44 -36.26 17.26
C LEU A 254 -2.14 -36.53 15.91
N HIS A 255 -3.47 -36.44 15.95
CA HIS A 255 -4.29 -36.37 14.76
C HIS A 255 -4.21 -34.96 14.12
N PRO A 256 -4.25 -34.82 12.77
CA PRO A 256 -4.17 -33.52 12.10
C PRO A 256 -5.18 -32.46 12.50
N SER A 257 -6.33 -32.86 13.05
CA SER A 257 -7.34 -31.92 13.56
C SER A 257 -6.86 -31.09 14.75
N SER A 258 -5.84 -31.58 15.48
CA SER A 258 -5.37 -30.96 16.72
C SER A 258 -4.20 -30.01 16.49
N TYR A 259 -3.47 -30.13 15.37
CA TYR A 259 -2.24 -29.36 15.12
C TYR A 259 -2.48 -27.85 15.25
N ALA A 260 -3.49 -27.33 14.57
CA ALA A 260 -3.80 -25.90 14.62
C ALA A 260 -4.26 -25.44 16.00
N LYS A 261 -5.04 -26.25 16.72
CA LYS A 261 -5.57 -25.91 18.05
C LYS A 261 -4.45 -25.82 19.08
N VAL A 262 -3.50 -26.74 19.03
CA VAL A 262 -2.36 -26.78 19.96
C VAL A 262 -1.45 -25.60 19.73
N ILE A 263 -1.09 -25.32 18.48
CA ILE A 263 -0.26 -24.17 18.14
C ILE A 263 -0.95 -22.86 18.56
N HIS A 264 -2.26 -22.76 18.34
CA HIS A 264 -3.03 -21.60 18.79
C HIS A 264 -3.01 -21.44 20.32
N GLU A 265 -3.20 -22.53 21.08
CA GLU A 265 -3.11 -22.48 22.55
C GLU A 265 -1.70 -22.04 22.99
N CYS A 266 -0.63 -22.58 22.40
CA CYS A 266 0.75 -22.17 22.70
C CYS A 266 0.98 -20.68 22.39
N GLN A 267 0.50 -20.20 21.24
CA GLN A 267 0.59 -18.78 20.86
C GLN A 267 -0.20 -17.89 21.81
N GLN A 268 -1.39 -18.32 22.24
CA GLN A 268 -2.20 -17.58 23.20
C GLN A 268 -1.45 -17.43 24.53
N ARG A 269 -0.92 -18.52 25.09
CA ARG A 269 -0.22 -18.51 26.39
C ARG A 269 1.13 -17.81 26.35
N MET A 270 1.93 -18.04 25.32
CA MET A 270 3.30 -17.51 25.25
C MET A 270 3.37 -16.11 24.63
N VAL A 271 2.39 -15.69 23.82
CA VAL A 271 2.46 -14.42 23.10
C VAL A 271 1.34 -13.49 23.52
N ALA A 272 0.08 -13.93 23.41
CA ALA A 272 -1.07 -13.05 23.61
C ALA A 272 -1.24 -12.63 25.09
N ASP A 273 -1.02 -13.54 26.03
CA ASP A 273 -1.11 -13.24 27.47
C ASP A 273 -0.02 -12.25 27.93
N HIS A 274 1.07 -12.13 27.17
CA HIS A 274 2.21 -11.23 27.43
C HIS A 274 2.33 -10.08 26.41
N LEU A 275 1.24 -9.76 25.71
CA LEU A 275 1.25 -8.79 24.61
C LEU A 275 1.73 -7.39 25.05
N HIS A 276 1.37 -6.94 26.25
CA HIS A 276 1.75 -5.63 26.77
C HIS A 276 3.28 -5.49 26.96
N PHE A 277 3.97 -6.58 27.30
CA PHE A 277 5.43 -6.59 27.40
C PHE A 277 6.08 -6.46 26.01
N LEU A 278 5.59 -7.24 25.03
CA LEU A 278 6.06 -7.16 23.64
C LEU A 278 5.79 -5.78 23.04
N HIS A 279 4.62 -5.19 23.30
CA HIS A 279 4.26 -3.84 22.85
C HIS A 279 5.13 -2.75 23.50
N GLY A 280 5.52 -2.91 24.76
CA GLY A 280 6.44 -2.00 25.45
C GLY A 280 7.83 -1.95 24.80
N GLU A 281 8.36 -3.10 24.39
CA GLU A 281 9.67 -3.19 23.73
C GLU A 281 9.63 -2.91 22.22
N CYS A 282 8.44 -2.99 21.60
CA CYS A 282 8.25 -2.71 20.18
C CYS A 282 8.77 -1.34 19.76
N GLN A 283 8.52 -0.31 20.59
CA GLN A 283 9.01 1.04 20.33
C GLN A 283 10.55 1.11 20.30
N ASN A 284 11.23 0.42 21.23
CA ASN A 284 12.69 0.40 21.29
C ASN A 284 13.28 -0.36 20.10
N ILE A 285 12.70 -1.51 19.76
CA ILE A 285 13.10 -2.34 18.61
C ILE A 285 13.02 -1.53 17.31
N ILE A 286 11.93 -0.79 17.11
CA ILE A 286 11.71 0.05 15.93
C ILE A 286 12.67 1.23 15.91
N LYS A 287 12.79 2.00 17.01
CA LYS A 287 13.67 3.18 17.08
C LYS A 287 15.15 2.84 16.90
N GLN A 288 15.59 1.66 17.35
CA GLN A 288 16.96 1.17 17.18
C GLN A 288 17.15 0.37 15.88
N GLU A 289 16.11 0.19 15.08
CA GLU A 289 16.12 -0.55 13.81
C GLU A 289 16.74 -1.96 13.92
N ARG A 290 16.48 -2.66 15.04
CA ARG A 290 16.97 -4.04 15.27
C ARG A 290 16.23 -5.03 14.37
N ARG A 291 16.77 -5.27 13.16
CA ARG A 291 16.08 -6.03 12.09
C ARG A 291 15.67 -7.45 12.47
N GLU A 292 16.52 -8.19 13.17
CA GLU A 292 16.22 -9.57 13.59
C GLU A 292 15.07 -9.59 14.61
N ASP A 293 15.14 -8.71 15.62
CA ASP A 293 14.08 -8.54 16.62
C ASP A 293 12.76 -8.09 15.98
N MET A 294 12.82 -7.21 14.98
CA MET A 294 11.65 -6.78 14.20
C MET A 294 11.02 -7.94 13.42
N ALA A 295 11.81 -8.83 12.82
CA ALA A 295 11.30 -10.00 12.12
C ALA A 295 10.64 -10.99 13.11
N ASN A 296 11.27 -11.20 14.27
CA ASN A 296 10.77 -12.08 15.33
C ASN A 296 9.46 -11.55 15.90
N ILE A 297 9.40 -10.26 16.28
CA ILE A 297 8.20 -9.66 16.84
C ILE A 297 7.07 -9.60 15.81
N TYR A 298 7.36 -9.32 14.53
CA TYR A 298 6.37 -9.35 13.45
C TYR A 298 5.75 -10.75 13.31
N THR A 299 6.58 -11.80 13.30
CA THR A 299 6.13 -13.19 13.17
C THR A 299 5.21 -13.60 14.32
N LEU A 300 5.57 -13.23 15.56
CA LEU A 300 4.78 -13.51 16.75
C LEU A 300 3.47 -12.71 16.79
N LEU A 301 3.53 -11.39 16.54
CA LEU A 301 2.35 -10.51 16.59
C LEU A 301 1.37 -10.75 15.45
N ARG A 302 1.85 -11.24 14.29
CA ARG A 302 0.98 -11.63 13.17
C ARG A 302 0.13 -12.86 13.50
N ALA A 303 0.64 -13.76 14.33
CA ALA A 303 -0.09 -14.95 14.74
C ALA A 303 -1.21 -14.67 15.75
N VAL A 304 -1.13 -13.54 16.47
CA VAL A 304 -2.10 -13.14 17.49
C VAL A 304 -3.10 -12.12 16.94
N SER A 305 -4.39 -12.38 17.15
CA SER A 305 -5.45 -11.41 16.84
C SER A 305 -5.21 -10.11 17.61
N ASN A 306 -5.17 -8.98 16.91
CA ASN A 306 -4.86 -7.64 17.46
C ASN A 306 -3.40 -7.43 17.92
N GLY A 307 -2.45 -8.29 17.52
CA GLY A 307 -1.04 -8.08 17.86
C GLY A 307 -0.37 -6.95 17.07
N LEU A 308 -0.64 -6.86 15.76
CA LEU A 308 0.01 -5.94 14.82
C LEU A 308 -0.35 -4.44 14.94
N PRO A 309 -1.58 -4.00 15.31
CA PRO A 309 -1.96 -2.59 15.28
C PRO A 309 -1.01 -1.66 16.03
N HIS A 310 -0.52 -2.07 17.21
CA HIS A 310 0.46 -1.29 17.99
C HIS A 310 1.80 -1.14 17.26
N MET A 311 2.33 -2.23 16.70
CA MET A 311 3.58 -2.20 15.93
C MET A 311 3.46 -1.31 14.69
N ILE A 312 2.30 -1.34 14.02
CA ILE A 312 2.02 -0.47 12.86
C ILE A 312 2.03 1.00 13.28
N GLN A 313 1.40 1.33 14.41
CA GLN A 313 1.37 2.70 14.94
C GLN A 313 2.76 3.19 15.35
N GLU A 314 3.55 2.37 16.04
CA GLU A 314 4.92 2.72 16.43
C GLU A 314 5.83 2.91 15.20
N LEU A 315 5.70 2.06 14.17
CA LEU A 315 6.45 2.25 12.93
C LEU A 315 6.02 3.53 12.21
N GLN A 316 4.71 3.80 12.14
CA GLN A 316 4.18 5.03 11.54
C GLN A 316 4.75 6.27 12.24
N ASN A 317 4.77 6.29 13.56
CA ASN A 317 5.31 7.39 14.36
C ASN A 317 6.82 7.56 14.12
N HIS A 318 7.57 6.45 14.11
CA HIS A 318 9.00 6.48 13.85
C HIS A 318 9.34 7.01 12.45
N ILE A 319 8.65 6.55 11.41
CA ILE A 319 8.82 7.04 10.03
C ILE A 319 8.48 8.53 9.95
N HIS A 320 7.41 8.96 10.61
CA HIS A 320 7.01 10.36 10.62
C HIS A 320 8.07 11.26 11.27
N ASP A 321 8.57 10.87 12.45
CA ASP A 321 9.60 11.61 13.16
C ASP A 321 10.91 11.66 12.39
N GLU A 322 11.32 10.55 11.78
CA GLU A 322 12.52 10.48 10.95
C GLU A 322 12.37 11.35 9.69
N GLY A 323 11.22 11.27 9.02
CA GLY A 323 10.91 12.13 7.87
C GLY A 323 10.96 13.62 8.23
N LEU A 324 10.41 14.01 9.37
CA LEU A 324 10.47 15.38 9.86
C LEU A 324 11.90 15.84 10.14
N ARG A 325 12.72 15.02 10.82
CA ARG A 325 14.12 15.35 11.10
C ARG A 325 14.93 15.54 9.82
N SER A 326 14.72 14.68 8.82
CA SER A 326 15.39 14.78 7.52
C SER A 326 14.96 16.05 6.76
N ILE A 327 13.68 16.45 6.85
CA ILE A 327 13.16 17.64 6.16
C ILE A 327 13.45 18.96 6.91
N SER A 328 13.58 18.94 8.24
CA SER A 328 13.76 20.17 9.04
C SER A 328 15.16 20.75 8.97
N ASN A 329 16.16 19.92 8.70
CA ASN A 329 17.59 20.28 8.82
C ASN A 329 18.24 20.67 7.48
N LEU A 330 17.44 21.07 6.50
CA LEU A 330 17.93 21.38 5.15
C LEU A 330 18.65 22.74 5.10
N SER A 331 19.76 22.81 4.36
CA SER A 331 20.53 24.04 4.21
C SER A 331 19.92 24.95 3.15
N GLN A 332 19.93 26.27 3.39
CA GLN A 332 19.28 27.24 2.49
C GLN A 332 19.82 27.19 1.05
N GLU A 333 21.07 26.80 0.87
CA GLU A 333 21.69 26.56 -0.43
C GLU A 333 21.27 25.18 -0.96
N ASN A 334 20.56 25.12 -2.08
CA ASN A 334 20.03 23.89 -2.71
C ASN A 334 18.89 23.18 -1.96
N MET A 335 18.12 23.89 -1.12
CA MET A 335 16.91 23.40 -0.45
C MET A 335 16.01 22.48 -1.31
N PRO A 336 15.67 22.81 -2.59
CA PRO A 336 14.75 21.97 -3.37
C PRO A 336 15.30 20.56 -3.66
N THR A 337 16.60 20.45 -3.95
CA THR A 337 17.24 19.18 -4.27
C THR A 337 17.37 18.32 -3.02
N GLN A 338 17.90 18.90 -1.94
CA GLN A 338 18.05 18.18 -0.68
C GLN A 338 16.69 17.73 -0.13
N PHE A 339 15.64 18.55 -0.26
CA PHE A 339 14.29 18.17 0.15
C PHE A 339 13.82 16.89 -0.55
N VAL A 340 13.93 16.83 -1.88
CA VAL A 340 13.47 15.66 -2.65
C VAL A 340 14.33 14.44 -2.35
N GLU A 341 15.65 14.60 -2.28
CA GLU A 341 16.58 13.50 -1.98
C GLU A 341 16.36 12.94 -0.57
N SER A 342 16.17 13.79 0.44
CA SER A 342 15.86 13.36 1.81
C SER A 342 14.54 12.61 1.91
N VAL A 343 13.49 13.04 1.20
CA VAL A 343 12.21 12.30 1.18
C VAL A 343 12.37 10.94 0.50
N LEU A 344 13.10 10.88 -0.62
CA LEU A 344 13.36 9.65 -1.35
C LEU A 344 14.23 8.67 -0.56
N GLU A 345 15.20 9.17 0.19
CA GLU A 345 16.06 8.37 1.07
C GLU A 345 15.24 7.70 2.17
N VAL A 346 14.42 8.48 2.90
CA VAL A 346 13.53 7.97 3.95
C VAL A 346 12.55 6.96 3.37
N HIS A 347 11.93 7.27 2.23
CA HIS A 347 11.02 6.34 1.55
C HIS A 347 11.70 5.02 1.17
N SER A 348 12.88 5.08 0.54
CA SER A 348 13.60 3.88 0.09
C SER A 348 14.09 3.03 1.26
N LYS A 349 14.60 3.67 2.33
CA LYS A 349 15.04 3.02 3.57
C LYS A 349 13.91 2.20 4.20
N PHE A 350 12.75 2.81 4.41
CA PHE A 350 11.62 2.13 5.07
C PHE A 350 10.89 1.16 4.14
N LEU A 351 10.85 1.42 2.83
CA LEU A 351 10.35 0.47 1.85
C LEU A 351 11.18 -0.82 1.85
N GLN A 352 12.52 -0.70 1.89
CA GLN A 352 13.42 -1.84 1.99
C GLN A 352 13.25 -2.56 3.34
N LEU A 353 13.13 -1.83 4.45
CA LEU A 353 12.88 -2.41 5.78
C LEU A 353 11.58 -3.23 5.79
N ILE A 354 10.48 -2.69 5.29
CA ILE A 354 9.18 -3.37 5.25
C ILE A 354 9.23 -4.59 4.32
N SER A 355 9.87 -4.45 3.15
CA SER A 355 10.00 -5.54 2.18
C SER A 355 10.82 -6.71 2.73
N THR A 356 11.94 -6.42 3.39
CA THR A 356 12.88 -7.46 3.85
C THR A 356 12.52 -8.06 5.20
N VAL A 357 12.06 -7.25 6.16
CA VAL A 357 11.84 -7.67 7.56
C VAL A 357 10.38 -7.96 7.85
N LEU A 358 9.46 -7.22 7.21
CA LEU A 358 8.01 -7.31 7.45
C LEU A 358 7.27 -7.96 6.27
N ASN A 359 7.98 -8.70 5.41
CA ASN A 359 7.45 -9.47 4.28
C ASN A 359 6.53 -8.70 3.32
N GLY A 360 6.72 -7.39 3.18
CA GLY A 360 5.89 -6.56 2.28
C GLY A 360 4.41 -6.45 2.70
N ASP A 361 4.13 -6.55 4.00
CA ASP A 361 2.78 -6.47 4.55
C ASP A 361 2.11 -5.13 4.24
N GLN A 362 0.89 -5.20 3.68
CA GLN A 362 0.17 -4.04 3.16
C GLN A 362 -0.22 -3.03 4.25
N HIS A 363 -0.42 -3.47 5.49
CA HIS A 363 -0.75 -2.55 6.58
C HIS A 363 0.45 -1.65 6.92
N PHE A 364 1.65 -2.21 6.89
CA PHE A 364 2.89 -1.47 7.11
C PHE A 364 3.23 -0.56 5.92
N MET A 365 2.96 -1.01 4.69
CA MET A 365 3.05 -0.15 3.50
C MET A 365 2.11 1.06 3.59
N SER A 366 0.86 0.84 4.01
CA SER A 366 -0.09 1.95 4.22
C SER A 366 0.35 2.89 5.34
N ALA A 367 0.97 2.37 6.41
CA ALA A 367 1.54 3.18 7.47
C ALA A 367 2.73 4.03 6.99
N LEU A 368 3.61 3.47 6.15
CA LEU A 368 4.68 4.23 5.48
C LEU A 368 4.11 5.38 4.65
N ASP A 369 3.15 5.10 3.78
CA ASP A 369 2.51 6.11 2.92
C ASP A 369 1.87 7.22 3.76
N LYS A 370 1.16 6.86 4.83
CA LYS A 370 0.49 7.81 5.72
C LYS A 370 1.50 8.64 6.52
N ALA A 371 2.56 8.03 7.02
CA ALA A 371 3.62 8.72 7.76
C ALA A 371 4.35 9.73 6.87
N LEU A 372 4.75 9.33 5.65
CA LEU A 372 5.41 10.20 4.70
C LEU A 372 4.49 11.31 4.19
N THR A 373 3.22 11.02 3.91
CA THR A 373 2.24 12.05 3.57
C THR A 373 2.09 13.07 4.69
N SER A 374 2.07 12.64 5.95
CA SER A 374 2.02 13.54 7.10
C SER A 374 3.29 14.37 7.26
N ALA A 375 4.47 13.77 7.09
CA ALA A 375 5.75 14.47 7.21
C ALA A 375 5.98 15.49 6.07
N VAL A 376 5.68 15.11 4.82
CA VAL A 376 5.84 15.97 3.64
C VAL A 376 4.88 17.17 3.68
N ASN A 377 3.64 16.96 4.13
CA ASN A 377 2.65 18.03 4.25
C ASN A 377 2.69 18.74 5.62
N TYR A 378 3.68 18.44 6.47
CA TYR A 378 3.80 19.08 7.76
C TYR A 378 3.96 20.59 7.60
N ARG A 379 3.22 21.34 8.43
CA ARG A 379 3.23 22.79 8.45
C ARG A 379 3.22 23.28 9.88
N GLU A 380 4.11 24.21 10.18
CA GLU A 380 4.04 25.00 11.41
C GLU A 380 2.71 25.78 11.44
N PRO A 381 2.05 25.92 12.61
CA PRO A 381 0.81 26.66 12.71
C PRO A 381 1.02 28.10 12.22
N LYS A 382 0.18 28.53 11.27
CA LYS A 382 0.22 29.83 10.52
C LYS A 382 1.15 29.89 9.30
N SER A 383 1.92 28.84 9.00
CA SER A 383 2.73 28.78 7.77
C SER A 383 2.04 27.92 6.71
N ALA A 384 2.09 28.35 5.45
CA ALA A 384 1.63 27.52 4.34
C ALA A 384 2.68 26.47 3.97
N CYS A 385 2.22 25.30 3.51
CA CYS A 385 3.09 24.20 3.14
C CYS A 385 4.05 24.63 2.01
N LYS A 386 5.35 24.44 2.23
CA LYS A 386 6.40 24.79 1.25
C LYS A 386 6.73 23.64 0.31
N ALA A 387 6.33 22.40 0.63
CA ALA A 387 6.68 21.22 -0.16
C ALA A 387 6.26 21.31 -1.64
N PRO A 388 5.02 21.73 -2.01
CA PRO A 388 4.63 21.86 -3.41
C PRO A 388 5.50 22.85 -4.20
N GLU A 389 5.93 23.92 -3.54
CA GLU A 389 6.74 24.97 -4.14
C GLU A 389 8.20 24.53 -4.32
N LEU A 390 8.79 23.90 -3.29
CA LEU A 390 10.12 23.32 -3.37
C LEU A 390 10.18 22.27 -4.47
N LEU A 391 9.15 21.42 -4.55
CA LEU A 391 9.08 20.39 -5.57
C LEU A 391 8.96 20.99 -6.99
N ALA A 392 8.20 22.08 -7.17
CA ALA A 392 8.15 22.79 -8.46
C ALA A 392 9.52 23.39 -8.85
N LYS A 393 10.24 23.98 -7.90
CA LYS A 393 11.60 24.52 -8.11
C LYS A 393 12.60 23.42 -8.46
N TYR A 394 12.48 22.25 -7.83
CA TYR A 394 13.32 21.10 -8.15
C TYR A 394 13.16 20.68 -9.62
N CYS A 395 11.93 20.52 -10.10
CA CYS A 395 11.68 20.22 -11.51
C CYS A 395 12.18 21.32 -12.45
N ASP A 396 12.00 22.59 -12.08
CA ASP A 396 12.48 23.71 -12.88
C ASP A 396 14.01 23.71 -13.01
N ASN A 397 14.73 23.38 -11.93
CA ASN A 397 16.18 23.25 -11.96
C ASN A 397 16.65 22.08 -12.83
N LEU A 398 15.96 20.94 -12.77
CA LEU A 398 16.28 19.77 -13.60
C LEU A 398 16.07 20.02 -15.10
N LEU A 399 15.03 20.77 -15.46
CA LEU A 399 14.62 20.99 -16.86
C LEU A 399 15.27 22.22 -17.51
N LYS A 400 16.14 22.95 -16.82
CA LYS A 400 16.85 24.13 -17.35
C LYS A 400 18.16 23.76 -18.06
N LYS A 401 18.48 24.42 -19.18
CA LYS A 401 19.77 24.31 -19.92
C LYS A 401 21.00 24.57 -19.06
N SER A 402 20.86 25.31 -17.96
CA SER A 402 21.96 25.62 -17.04
C SER A 402 22.28 24.49 -16.05
N ALA A 403 21.49 23.40 -16.02
CA ALA A 403 21.80 22.19 -15.29
C ALA A 403 22.96 21.45 -16.00
N LYS A 404 24.16 21.99 -15.87
CA LYS A 404 25.37 21.42 -16.49
C LYS A 404 25.70 20.11 -15.79
N GLY A 405 25.80 19.02 -16.55
CA GLY A 405 26.43 17.76 -16.12
C GLY A 405 25.54 16.52 -16.06
N MET A 406 24.22 16.64 -16.28
CA MET A 406 23.31 15.49 -16.29
C MET A 406 23.00 15.02 -17.71
N THR A 407 22.86 13.70 -17.89
CA THR A 407 22.37 13.09 -19.14
C THR A 407 20.84 13.10 -19.18
N GLU A 408 20.24 12.99 -20.37
CA GLU A 408 18.77 12.93 -20.52
C GLU A 408 18.17 11.77 -19.73
N ASN A 409 18.83 10.61 -19.70
CA ASN A 409 18.40 9.44 -18.94
C ASN A 409 18.42 9.71 -17.43
N GLU A 410 19.47 10.34 -16.91
CA GLU A 410 19.56 10.66 -15.48
C GLU A 410 18.47 11.66 -15.05
N VAL A 411 18.15 12.63 -15.91
CA VAL A 411 17.03 13.54 -15.68
C VAL A 411 15.73 12.75 -15.64
N GLU A 412 15.50 11.84 -16.58
CA GLU A 412 14.27 11.03 -16.61
C GLU A 412 14.10 10.14 -15.37
N ASP A 413 15.18 9.53 -14.87
CA ASP A 413 15.17 8.73 -13.65
C ASP A 413 14.81 9.59 -12.41
N LYS A 414 15.36 10.80 -12.32
CA LYS A 414 15.00 11.76 -11.26
C LYS A 414 13.56 12.25 -11.39
N LEU A 415 13.06 12.48 -12.61
CA LEU A 415 11.65 12.84 -12.85
C LEU A 415 10.70 11.68 -12.49
N THR A 416 11.12 10.43 -12.68
CA THR A 416 10.34 9.26 -12.28
C THR A 416 10.29 9.13 -10.75
N SER A 417 11.42 9.35 -10.08
CA SER A 417 11.49 9.39 -8.61
C SER A 417 10.69 10.55 -8.01
N PHE A 418 10.66 11.71 -8.69
CA PHE A 418 9.81 12.84 -8.32
C PHE A 418 8.32 12.44 -8.20
N ILE A 419 7.81 11.56 -9.06
CA ILE A 419 6.39 11.17 -9.02
C ILE A 419 6.06 10.47 -7.70
N THR A 420 7.01 9.75 -7.11
CA THR A 420 6.85 9.14 -5.79
C THR A 420 6.64 10.19 -4.71
N VAL A 421 7.47 11.24 -4.68
CA VAL A 421 7.31 12.36 -3.73
C VAL A 421 6.02 13.15 -4.00
N PHE A 422 5.69 13.35 -5.28
CA PHE A 422 4.49 14.06 -5.71
C PHE A 422 3.19 13.37 -5.27
N LYS A 423 3.17 12.03 -5.15
CA LYS A 423 2.03 11.29 -4.59
C LYS A 423 1.72 11.68 -3.14
N TYR A 424 2.75 11.97 -2.35
CA TYR A 424 2.62 12.36 -0.95
C TYR A 424 2.20 13.82 -0.76
N ILE A 425 2.07 14.61 -1.84
CA ILE A 425 1.64 16.02 -1.74
C ILE A 425 0.11 16.14 -1.79
N ASP A 426 -0.45 16.84 -0.81
CA ASP A 426 -1.87 17.17 -0.75
C ASP A 426 -2.22 18.34 -1.69
N ASP A 427 -1.49 19.45 -1.58
CA ASP A 427 -1.74 20.71 -2.29
C ASP A 427 -1.14 20.72 -3.72
N LYS A 428 -1.64 19.82 -4.58
CA LYS A 428 -1.15 19.64 -5.96
C LYS A 428 -1.45 20.83 -6.86
N ASP A 429 -2.50 21.59 -6.57
CA ASP A 429 -2.87 22.82 -7.28
C ASP A 429 -1.85 23.96 -7.08
N VAL A 430 -1.29 24.07 -5.87
CA VAL A 430 -0.18 24.98 -5.58
C VAL A 430 1.02 24.62 -6.45
N PHE A 431 1.41 23.34 -6.47
CA PHE A 431 2.47 22.85 -7.37
C PHE A 431 2.15 23.21 -8.83
N GLN A 432 0.92 22.94 -9.30
CA GLN A 432 0.50 23.20 -10.68
C GLN A 432 0.73 24.66 -11.08
N LYS A 433 0.35 25.61 -10.20
CA LYS A 433 0.46 27.05 -10.48
C LYS A 433 1.90 27.53 -10.51
N PHE A 434 2.72 27.11 -9.55
CA PHE A 434 4.16 27.42 -9.56
C PHE A 434 4.86 26.80 -10.76
N TYR A 435 4.60 25.51 -11.04
CA TYR A 435 5.18 24.80 -12.17
C TYR A 435 4.76 25.41 -13.51
N ALA A 436 3.48 25.77 -13.69
CA ALA A 436 3.00 26.43 -14.91
C ALA A 436 3.72 27.76 -15.14
N ARG A 437 3.93 28.57 -14.09
CA ARG A 437 4.65 29.85 -14.22
C ARG A 437 6.11 29.65 -14.60
N MET A 438 6.76 28.67 -13.99
CA MET A 438 8.15 28.32 -14.31
C MET A 438 8.28 27.76 -15.74
N LEU A 439 7.38 26.86 -16.15
CA LEU A 439 7.31 26.36 -17.53
C LEU A 439 7.11 27.50 -18.52
N ALA A 440 6.21 28.45 -18.24
CA ALA A 440 5.98 29.60 -19.12
C ALA A 440 7.26 30.42 -19.33
N LYS A 441 8.00 30.71 -18.23
CA LYS A 441 9.31 31.38 -18.31
C LYS A 441 10.32 30.57 -19.12
N ARG A 442 10.37 29.25 -18.94
CA ARG A 442 11.31 28.37 -19.66
C ARG A 442 11.02 28.33 -21.16
N LEU A 443 9.75 28.20 -21.55
CA LEU A 443 9.32 28.18 -22.95
C LEU A 443 9.58 29.53 -23.64
N ILE A 444 9.16 30.64 -23.04
CA ILE A 444 9.30 31.99 -23.65
C ILE A 444 10.77 32.38 -23.80
N HIS A 445 11.61 32.08 -22.80
CA HIS A 445 13.02 32.46 -22.82
C HIS A 445 13.95 31.39 -23.39
N GLY A 446 13.41 30.29 -23.93
CA GLY A 446 14.18 29.19 -24.52
C GLY A 446 15.18 28.56 -23.55
N LEU A 447 14.82 28.46 -22.25
CA LEU A 447 15.67 27.93 -21.18
C LEU A 447 15.50 26.42 -20.95
N SER A 448 14.52 25.77 -21.60
CA SER A 448 14.29 24.33 -21.48
C SER A 448 15.45 23.51 -22.06
N MET A 449 15.91 22.50 -21.31
CA MET A 449 16.99 21.61 -21.72
C MET A 449 16.65 20.86 -23.01
N SER A 450 15.48 20.22 -23.03
CA SER A 450 14.94 19.49 -24.17
C SER A 450 13.41 19.62 -24.18
N MET A 451 12.82 19.79 -25.36
CA MET A 451 11.36 19.86 -25.52
C MET A 451 10.69 18.51 -25.28
N ASP A 452 11.39 17.41 -25.61
CA ASP A 452 10.89 16.05 -25.42
C ASP A 452 10.81 15.71 -23.93
N SER A 453 11.81 16.14 -23.13
CA SER A 453 11.79 15.97 -21.67
C SER A 453 10.66 16.77 -21.00
N GLU A 454 10.33 17.97 -21.52
CA GLU A 454 9.19 18.76 -21.03
C GLU A 454 7.87 18.04 -21.34
N GLU A 455 7.71 17.50 -22.55
CA GLU A 455 6.53 16.71 -22.91
C GLU A 455 6.39 15.44 -22.05
N ALA A 456 7.49 14.71 -21.85
CA ALA A 456 7.53 13.53 -20.99
C ALA A 456 7.10 13.86 -19.54
N MET A 457 7.56 14.99 -18.99
CA MET A 457 7.17 15.44 -17.66
C MET A 457 5.66 15.73 -17.58
N ILE A 458 5.10 16.44 -18.56
CA ILE A 458 3.67 16.72 -18.62
C ILE A 458 2.86 15.42 -18.73
N ASN A 459 3.35 14.44 -19.48
CA ASN A 459 2.72 13.11 -19.60
C ASN A 459 2.76 12.33 -18.28
N LYS A 460 3.86 12.37 -17.52
CA LYS A 460 3.93 11.76 -16.17
C LYS A 460 2.95 12.43 -15.20
N LEU A 461 2.84 13.76 -15.23
CA LEU A 461 1.82 14.49 -14.44
C LEU A 461 0.38 14.15 -14.86
N LYS A 462 0.13 13.92 -16.14
CA LYS A 462 -1.17 13.50 -16.67
C LYS A 462 -1.55 12.11 -16.18
N GLN A 463 -0.60 11.17 -16.11
CA GLN A 463 -0.84 9.84 -15.56
C GLN A 463 -1.17 9.89 -14.05
N ALA A 464 -0.51 10.76 -13.30
CA ALA A 464 -0.71 10.89 -11.86
C ALA A 464 -1.99 11.67 -11.46
N CYS A 465 -2.32 12.75 -12.16
CA CYS A 465 -3.42 13.69 -11.79
C CYS A 465 -4.57 13.78 -12.79
N GLY A 466 -4.46 13.12 -13.95
CA GLY A 466 -5.45 13.19 -15.03
C GLY A 466 -5.26 14.36 -16.00
N TYR A 467 -6.11 14.40 -17.03
CA TYR A 467 -6.01 15.34 -18.14
C TYR A 467 -6.37 16.78 -17.76
N GLU A 468 -7.42 17.00 -16.97
CA GLU A 468 -7.86 18.34 -16.55
C GLU A 468 -6.75 19.12 -15.82
N PHE A 469 -5.91 18.41 -15.07
CA PHE A 469 -4.77 18.99 -14.35
C PHE A 469 -3.66 19.48 -15.31
N THR A 470 -3.44 18.78 -16.41
CA THR A 470 -2.33 19.06 -17.35
C THR A 470 -2.76 19.76 -18.65
N SER A 471 -4.07 19.99 -18.84
CA SER A 471 -4.65 20.58 -20.07
C SER A 471 -4.03 21.92 -20.45
N LYS A 472 -3.86 22.83 -19.47
CA LYS A 472 -3.21 24.13 -19.67
C LYS A 472 -1.72 23.99 -20.05
N LEU A 473 -1.01 23.05 -19.43
CA LEU A 473 0.41 22.80 -19.71
C LEU A 473 0.61 22.25 -21.13
N HIS A 474 -0.23 21.28 -21.55
CA HIS A 474 -0.24 20.79 -22.94
C HIS A 474 -0.53 21.92 -23.92
N ARG A 475 -1.51 22.78 -23.60
CA ARG A 475 -1.86 23.90 -24.46
C ARG A 475 -0.73 24.92 -24.61
N MET A 476 0.00 25.21 -23.53
CA MET A 476 1.21 26.03 -23.59
C MET A 476 2.28 25.40 -24.50
N TYR A 477 2.48 24.09 -24.42
CA TYR A 477 3.41 23.37 -25.31
C TYR A 477 2.97 23.44 -26.77
N THR A 478 1.69 23.18 -27.07
CA THR A 478 1.16 23.26 -28.44
C THR A 478 1.21 24.69 -29.00
N ASP A 479 0.98 25.70 -28.18
CA ASP A 479 1.04 27.11 -28.59
C ASP A 479 2.46 27.48 -29.08
N MET A 480 3.52 26.89 -28.51
CA MET A 480 4.90 27.09 -28.97
C MET A 480 5.12 26.53 -30.38
N ASN A 481 4.64 25.31 -30.64
CA ASN A 481 4.76 24.67 -31.96
C ASN A 481 3.92 25.42 -33.02
N VAL A 482 2.68 25.79 -32.68
CA VAL A 482 1.81 26.57 -33.57
C VAL A 482 2.38 27.97 -33.84
N SER A 483 3.03 28.59 -32.86
CA SER A 483 3.69 29.89 -33.05
C SER A 483 4.84 29.80 -34.05
N ALA A 484 5.61 28.71 -34.06
CA ALA A 484 6.65 28.50 -35.07
C ALA A 484 6.06 28.42 -36.49
N ASP A 485 4.95 27.69 -36.66
CA ASP A 485 4.23 27.63 -37.94
C ASP A 485 3.62 28.97 -38.35
N LEU A 486 3.09 29.74 -37.41
CA LEU A 486 2.57 31.08 -37.67
C LEU A 486 3.67 32.05 -38.10
N ASN A 487 4.86 31.97 -37.50
CA ASN A 487 6.02 32.74 -37.95
C ASN A 487 6.41 32.37 -39.38
N ASN A 488 6.46 31.07 -39.71
CA ASN A 488 6.77 30.60 -41.06
C ASN A 488 5.74 31.10 -42.08
N LYS A 489 4.44 31.10 -41.72
CA LYS A 489 3.36 31.66 -42.55
C LYS A 489 3.50 33.17 -42.71
N PHE A 490 3.81 33.91 -41.65
CA PHE A 490 4.07 35.35 -41.71
C PHE A 490 5.22 35.68 -42.66
N SER A 491 6.36 35.00 -42.53
CA SER A 491 7.53 35.25 -43.38
C SER A 491 7.32 34.86 -44.84
N SER A 492 6.57 33.79 -45.10
CA SER A 492 6.35 33.28 -46.47
C SER A 492 5.17 33.92 -47.21
N THR A 493 4.12 34.31 -46.47
CA THR A 493 2.83 34.74 -47.03
C THR A 493 2.64 36.25 -46.85
N PHE A 494 2.85 36.81 -45.66
CA PHE A 494 2.58 38.24 -45.41
C PHE A 494 3.69 39.15 -45.95
N LEU A 495 4.96 38.75 -45.82
CA LEU A 495 6.08 39.54 -46.37
C LEU A 495 6.22 39.45 -47.89
N ARG A 496 5.57 38.48 -48.54
CA ARG A 496 5.73 38.18 -49.97
C ARG A 496 4.46 38.33 -50.81
N GLN A 497 3.30 38.61 -50.21
CA GLN A 497 2.03 38.62 -50.94
C GLN A 497 1.32 40.00 -50.85
N GLN A 498 0.89 40.46 -52.03
CA GLN A 498 0.31 41.76 -52.46
C GLN A 498 1.31 42.90 -52.73
N ASP A 499 1.58 43.15 -54.03
CA ASP A 499 2.11 44.34 -54.77
C ASP A 499 3.15 45.31 -54.15
N THR A 500 3.54 45.13 -52.90
CA THR A 500 4.53 45.90 -52.14
C THR A 500 5.22 44.94 -51.19
N VAL A 501 6.51 44.68 -51.41
CA VAL A 501 7.34 43.95 -50.45
C VAL A 501 7.49 44.84 -49.21
N ILE A 502 6.83 44.48 -48.11
CA ILE A 502 7.01 45.18 -46.83
C ILE A 502 8.34 44.71 -46.25
N ASP A 503 9.40 45.49 -46.49
CA ASP A 503 10.67 45.29 -45.79
C ASP A 503 10.55 45.83 -44.36
N LEU A 504 10.53 44.90 -43.39
CA LEU A 504 10.55 45.22 -41.96
C LEU A 504 11.90 45.79 -41.53
N GLY A 505 12.98 45.56 -42.29
CA GLY A 505 14.35 45.95 -41.92
C GLY A 505 14.92 45.22 -40.68
N ILE A 506 14.15 44.32 -40.06
CA ILE A 506 14.48 43.62 -38.81
C ILE A 506 14.03 42.15 -38.90
N SER A 507 14.82 41.25 -38.30
CA SER A 507 14.39 39.87 -38.07
C SER A 507 13.34 39.82 -36.96
N PHE A 508 12.13 39.39 -37.29
CA PHE A 508 10.99 39.41 -36.37
C PHE A 508 10.45 38.00 -36.12
N GLN A 509 10.19 37.68 -34.85
CA GLN A 509 9.53 36.45 -34.42
C GLN A 509 8.46 36.79 -33.38
N ILE A 510 7.27 36.22 -33.54
CA ILE A 510 6.13 36.40 -32.64
C ILE A 510 5.73 35.07 -31.99
N TYR A 511 5.43 35.10 -30.70
CA TYR A 511 4.78 33.99 -30.01
C TYR A 511 3.30 34.32 -29.80
N VAL A 512 2.41 33.56 -30.43
CA VAL A 512 0.97 33.75 -30.33
C VAL A 512 0.43 32.80 -29.27
N LEU A 513 0.15 33.36 -28.08
CA LEU A 513 -0.18 32.60 -26.88
C LEU A 513 -1.65 32.76 -26.50
N GLN A 514 -2.31 31.68 -26.08
CA GLN A 514 -3.70 31.74 -25.64
C GLN A 514 -3.80 32.29 -24.21
N ALA A 515 -4.39 33.48 -24.04
CA ALA A 515 -4.49 34.15 -22.74
C ALA A 515 -5.09 33.30 -21.60
N GLY A 516 -6.01 32.37 -21.92
CA GLY A 516 -6.63 31.49 -20.90
C GLY A 516 -5.78 30.31 -20.42
N ALA A 517 -4.71 29.95 -21.14
CA ALA A 517 -3.85 28.82 -20.82
C ALA A 517 -2.57 29.23 -20.09
N TRP A 518 -2.06 30.42 -20.38
CA TRP A 518 -0.78 30.90 -19.88
C TRP A 518 -0.94 31.67 -18.56
N PRO A 519 -0.08 31.43 -17.55
CA PRO A 519 -0.10 32.15 -16.28
C PRO A 519 0.61 33.51 -16.39
N LEU A 520 0.28 34.28 -17.42
CA LEU A 520 0.83 35.61 -17.68
C LEU A 520 -0.19 36.63 -17.16
N THR A 521 0.20 37.36 -16.12
CA THR A 521 -0.62 38.47 -15.64
C THR A 521 -0.69 39.51 -16.75
N GLN A 522 -1.89 39.79 -17.23
CA GLN A 522 -2.15 41.00 -18.00
C GLN A 522 -1.99 42.16 -17.02
N ALA A 523 -0.74 42.58 -16.80
CA ALA A 523 -0.51 43.86 -16.17
C ALA A 523 -1.34 44.89 -16.97
N PRO A 524 -2.03 45.84 -16.30
CA PRO A 524 -2.70 46.90 -17.02
C PRO A 524 -1.66 47.47 -17.96
N SER A 525 -1.97 47.44 -19.26
CA SER A 525 -1.07 47.76 -20.36
C SER A 525 -0.20 48.92 -19.91
N SER A 526 1.09 48.69 -19.69
CA SER A 526 1.99 49.83 -19.54
C SER A 526 1.73 50.68 -20.78
N THR A 527 1.60 51.99 -20.59
CA THR A 527 1.38 52.96 -21.68
C THR A 527 2.62 53.06 -22.58
N PHE A 528 3.38 51.98 -22.72
CA PHE A 528 4.66 51.92 -23.37
C PHE A 528 4.52 52.34 -24.83
N ALA A 529 5.22 53.42 -25.17
CA ALA A 529 5.34 53.88 -26.55
C ALA A 529 6.37 53.01 -27.25
N ILE A 530 5.93 52.33 -28.32
CA ILE A 530 6.76 51.41 -29.09
C ILE A 530 7.67 52.25 -30.00
N PRO A 531 8.99 51.94 -30.06
CA PRO A 531 9.89 52.58 -31.00
C PRO A 531 9.40 52.48 -32.43
N GLN A 532 9.58 53.56 -33.22
CA GLN A 532 9.10 53.66 -34.61
C GLN A 532 9.60 52.52 -35.50
N GLU A 533 10.80 52.00 -35.22
CA GLU A 533 11.41 50.88 -35.93
C GLU A 533 10.62 49.56 -35.76
N LEU A 534 9.82 49.44 -34.70
CA LEU A 534 9.03 48.24 -34.37
C LEU A 534 7.53 48.42 -34.66
N GLU A 535 7.06 49.63 -34.92
CA GLU A 535 5.64 49.94 -35.17
C GLU A 535 5.09 49.13 -36.36
N LYS A 536 5.87 48.99 -37.44
CA LYS A 536 5.50 48.20 -38.64
C LYS A 536 5.32 46.71 -38.37
N SER A 537 5.92 46.20 -37.28
CA SER A 537 5.83 44.78 -36.92
C SER A 537 4.52 44.43 -36.21
N GLU A 538 3.83 45.41 -35.62
CA GLU A 538 2.55 45.21 -34.93
C GLU A 538 1.33 45.15 -35.85
N THR A 539 1.47 45.62 -37.10
CA THR A 539 0.42 45.57 -38.14
C THR A 539 0.02 44.13 -38.52
N PHE A 540 0.76 43.12 -38.05
CA PHE A 540 0.38 41.70 -38.13
C PHE A 540 -0.95 41.36 -37.41
N SER A 541 -1.53 42.31 -36.66
CA SER A 541 -2.71 42.12 -35.82
C SER A 541 -4.04 41.83 -36.55
N GLU A 542 -4.09 41.81 -37.88
CA GLU A 542 -5.33 41.61 -38.66
C GLU A 542 -5.66 40.16 -39.07
N ILE A 543 -5.13 39.14 -38.36
CA ILE A 543 -5.52 37.73 -38.60
C ILE A 543 -6.71 37.32 -37.72
N GLY A 544 -7.85 38.02 -37.88
CA GLY A 544 -9.18 37.60 -37.38
C GLY A 544 -9.36 37.42 -35.86
N ARG A 545 -8.36 37.74 -35.04
CA ARG A 545 -8.38 37.64 -33.57
C ARG A 545 -7.73 38.88 -32.97
N LYS A 546 -8.26 39.37 -31.84
CA LYS A 546 -7.67 40.48 -31.10
C LYS A 546 -6.40 40.02 -30.40
N LEU A 547 -5.24 40.52 -30.82
CA LEU A 547 -3.96 40.30 -30.14
C LEU A 547 -3.77 41.32 -29.00
N THR A 548 -3.01 40.95 -27.99
CA THR A 548 -2.59 41.84 -26.90
C THR A 548 -1.10 41.63 -26.69
N TRP A 549 -0.33 42.69 -26.91
CA TRP A 549 1.12 42.64 -26.83
C TRP A 549 1.60 42.70 -25.39
N LEU A 550 2.56 41.83 -25.05
CA LEU A 550 3.16 41.74 -23.71
C LEU A 550 4.64 42.16 -23.77
N HIS A 551 4.88 43.46 -23.93
CA HIS A 551 6.22 44.01 -24.20
C HIS A 551 7.28 43.67 -23.14
N TYR A 552 6.88 43.49 -21.88
CA TYR A 552 7.79 43.14 -20.78
C TYR A 552 8.44 41.75 -20.93
N LEU A 553 7.86 40.85 -21.73
CA LEU A 553 8.42 39.52 -22.03
C LEU A 553 9.27 39.50 -23.29
N CYS A 554 9.17 40.54 -24.12
CA CYS A 554 9.83 40.62 -25.41
C CYS A 554 11.34 40.92 -25.24
N THR A 555 12.12 40.36 -26.16
CA THR A 555 13.58 40.55 -26.22
C THR A 555 14.00 40.88 -27.65
N GLY A 556 15.05 41.69 -27.80
CA GLY A 556 15.63 42.07 -29.08
C GLY A 556 17.15 42.01 -29.07
N GLU A 557 17.74 41.96 -30.26
CA GLU A 557 19.19 42.07 -30.48
C GLU A 557 19.52 43.49 -30.95
N VAL A 558 20.27 44.24 -30.15
CA VAL A 558 20.75 45.57 -30.51
C VAL A 558 22.23 45.49 -30.87
N LYS A 559 22.58 45.92 -32.08
CA LYS A 559 23.96 46.00 -32.56
C LYS A 559 24.50 47.41 -32.34
N MET A 560 25.60 47.50 -31.59
CA MET A 560 26.27 48.76 -31.30
C MET A 560 27.28 49.06 -32.40
N ASN A 561 26.95 50.03 -33.27
CA ASN A 561 27.79 50.38 -34.42
C ASN A 561 28.78 51.53 -34.13
N TYR A 562 28.66 52.23 -33.00
CA TYR A 562 29.49 53.38 -32.64
C TYR A 562 30.84 53.01 -32.00
N LEU A 563 31.04 51.74 -31.63
CA LEU A 563 32.26 51.24 -31.00
C LEU A 563 33.23 50.65 -32.03
N SER A 564 34.52 50.60 -31.70
CA SER A 564 35.56 50.01 -32.55
C SER A 564 35.34 48.52 -32.87
N LYS A 565 34.59 47.81 -32.01
CA LYS A 565 34.13 46.44 -32.23
C LYS A 565 32.59 46.41 -32.27
N PRO A 566 31.98 45.69 -33.22
CA PRO A 566 30.54 45.57 -33.30
C PRO A 566 30.02 44.61 -32.22
N TYR A 567 29.62 45.15 -31.07
CA TYR A 567 28.98 44.36 -30.01
C TYR A 567 27.50 44.15 -30.30
N VAL A 568 26.99 42.96 -29.99
CA VAL A 568 25.57 42.60 -30.08
C VAL A 568 25.04 42.29 -28.69
N ALA A 569 24.14 43.13 -28.19
CA ALA A 569 23.49 42.94 -26.90
C ALA A 569 22.08 42.37 -27.08
N MET A 570 21.81 41.24 -26.44
CA MET A 570 20.44 40.75 -26.24
C MET A 570 19.84 41.52 -25.08
N VAL A 571 18.80 42.30 -25.36
CA VAL A 571 18.16 43.22 -24.42
C VAL A 571 16.66 42.96 -24.37
N THR A 572 16.00 43.38 -23.28
CA THR A 572 14.53 43.42 -23.23
C THR A 572 13.98 44.56 -24.07
N THR A 573 12.71 44.53 -24.45
CA THR A 573 12.09 45.62 -25.24
C THR A 573 12.14 46.97 -24.53
N TYR A 574 12.00 47.01 -23.21
CA TYR A 574 12.18 48.24 -22.43
C TYR A 574 13.61 48.78 -22.51
N GLN A 575 14.62 47.92 -22.39
CA GLN A 575 16.01 48.31 -22.58
C GLN A 575 16.29 48.76 -24.01
N MET A 576 15.68 48.10 -25.00
CA MET A 576 15.80 48.46 -26.40
C MET A 576 15.24 49.86 -26.68
N ALA A 577 14.07 50.20 -26.13
CA ALA A 577 13.49 51.54 -26.29
C ALA A 577 14.37 52.63 -25.69
N VAL A 578 14.94 52.40 -24.50
CA VAL A 578 15.90 53.32 -23.90
C VAL A 578 17.16 53.48 -24.77
N LEU A 579 17.68 52.39 -25.34
CA LEU A 579 18.88 52.45 -26.20
C LEU A 579 18.61 53.14 -27.55
N LEU A 580 17.43 52.94 -28.14
CA LEU A 580 17.05 53.55 -29.42
C LEU A 580 16.89 55.07 -29.30
N ALA A 581 16.55 55.60 -28.11
CA ALA A 581 16.50 57.05 -27.88
C ALA A 581 17.84 57.75 -28.16
N PHE A 582 18.97 57.05 -27.97
CA PHE A 582 20.31 57.59 -28.23
C PHE A 582 20.72 57.60 -29.71
N ASN A 583 19.91 57.06 -30.62
CA ASN A 583 20.20 57.12 -32.06
C ASN A 583 20.09 58.55 -32.60
N ASN A 584 19.20 59.36 -32.02
CA ASN A 584 18.94 60.74 -32.47
C ASN A 584 19.66 61.79 -31.62
N SER A 585 20.17 61.44 -30.44
CA SER A 585 20.78 62.38 -29.50
C SER A 585 21.85 61.69 -28.65
N GLU A 586 23.02 62.31 -28.51
CA GLU A 586 24.16 61.74 -27.76
C GLU A 586 23.95 61.76 -26.23
N THR A 587 23.13 62.68 -25.74
CA THR A 587 22.73 62.82 -24.34
C THR A 587 21.21 62.93 -24.23
N VAL A 588 20.60 62.21 -23.30
CA VAL A 588 19.14 62.22 -23.07
C VAL A 588 18.87 62.30 -21.56
N SER A 589 17.93 63.16 -21.16
CA SER A 589 17.50 63.31 -19.76
C SER A 589 16.51 62.22 -19.34
N TYR A 590 16.37 61.99 -18.02
CA TYR A 590 15.38 61.05 -17.49
C TYR A 590 13.95 61.37 -17.93
N LYS A 591 13.56 62.66 -17.92
CA LYS A 591 12.22 63.10 -18.35
C LYS A 591 11.98 62.80 -19.83
N GLU A 592 12.96 63.07 -20.69
CA GLU A 592 12.84 62.76 -22.13
C GLU A 592 12.72 61.24 -22.37
N LEU A 593 13.45 60.42 -21.61
CA LEU A 593 13.28 58.96 -21.66
C LEU A 593 11.89 58.53 -21.17
N GLN A 594 11.38 59.15 -20.11
CA GLN A 594 10.04 58.88 -19.60
C GLN A 594 8.96 59.28 -20.59
N ASP A 595 9.07 60.44 -21.23
CA ASP A 595 8.12 60.97 -22.20
C ASP A 595 8.15 60.17 -23.51
N SER A 596 9.32 59.75 -23.96
CA SER A 596 9.47 58.95 -25.19
C SER A 596 9.06 57.49 -25.03
N THR A 597 9.28 56.90 -23.86
CA THR A 597 8.95 55.48 -23.61
C THR A 597 7.60 55.29 -22.90
N GLN A 598 7.07 56.32 -22.27
CA GLN A 598 5.83 56.31 -21.48
C GLN A 598 5.78 55.19 -20.43
N MET A 599 6.94 54.85 -19.88
CA MET A 599 7.12 53.84 -18.83
C MET A 599 6.86 54.40 -17.43
N ASN A 600 6.41 53.53 -16.52
CA ASN A 600 6.32 53.86 -15.09
C ASN A 600 7.72 54.10 -14.50
N GLU A 601 7.86 55.08 -13.61
CA GLU A 601 9.14 55.47 -12.99
C GLU A 601 9.92 54.28 -12.41
N LYS A 602 9.23 53.38 -11.69
CA LYS A 602 9.85 52.19 -11.09
C LYS A 602 10.48 51.26 -12.12
N GLU A 603 9.78 51.02 -13.24
CA GLU A 603 10.27 50.14 -14.31
C GLU A 603 11.36 50.82 -15.14
N LEU A 604 11.22 52.13 -15.40
CA LEU A 604 12.22 52.91 -16.11
C LEU A 604 13.54 52.97 -15.31
N THR A 605 13.48 53.30 -14.03
CA THR A 605 14.65 53.34 -13.14
C THR A 605 15.34 51.98 -13.06
N LYS A 606 14.58 50.88 -12.95
CA LYS A 606 15.11 49.51 -12.96
C LYS A 606 15.78 49.15 -14.30
N THR A 607 15.20 49.58 -15.40
CA THR A 607 15.72 49.38 -16.76
C THR A 607 17.04 50.14 -16.96
N ILE A 608 17.09 51.41 -16.54
CA ILE A 608 18.28 52.27 -16.60
C ILE A 608 19.40 51.72 -15.71
N LYS A 609 19.10 51.37 -14.44
CA LYS A 609 20.07 50.76 -13.52
C LYS A 609 20.70 49.50 -14.14
N SER A 610 19.91 48.64 -14.78
CA SER A 610 20.43 47.46 -15.48
C SER A 610 21.39 47.77 -16.64
N LEU A 611 21.21 48.90 -17.33
CA LEU A 611 22.11 49.33 -18.41
C LEU A 611 23.37 50.01 -17.85
N LEU A 612 23.24 50.73 -16.73
CA LEU A 612 24.35 51.38 -16.02
C LEU A 612 25.27 50.34 -15.35
N ASP A 613 24.71 49.29 -14.75
CA ASP A 613 25.46 48.17 -14.13
C ASP A 613 26.37 47.47 -15.15
N VAL A 614 25.88 47.31 -16.38
CA VAL A 614 26.65 46.74 -17.51
C VAL A 614 27.59 47.78 -18.13
N LYS A 615 27.49 49.05 -17.71
CA LYS A 615 28.26 50.20 -18.21
C LYS A 615 28.03 50.48 -19.69
N MET A 616 26.80 50.28 -20.18
CA MET A 616 26.43 50.64 -21.55
C MET A 616 26.06 52.12 -21.71
N ILE A 617 25.54 52.70 -20.64
CA ILE A 617 25.25 54.13 -20.53
C ILE A 617 26.08 54.71 -19.37
N ASN A 618 26.43 55.98 -19.48
CA ASN A 618 27.04 56.78 -18.43
C ASN A 618 25.98 57.71 -17.83
N HIS A 619 26.11 58.05 -16.55
CA HIS A 619 25.28 59.02 -15.87
C HIS A 619 26.15 60.20 -15.42
N ASN A 620 25.67 61.43 -15.57
CA ASN A 620 26.42 62.64 -15.21
C ASN A 620 26.38 62.99 -13.70
N SER A 621 25.50 62.34 -12.92
CA SER A 621 25.42 62.56 -11.47
C SER A 621 26.50 61.73 -10.76
N ASN A 622 27.20 62.26 -9.76
CA ASN A 622 28.12 61.46 -8.93
C ASN A 622 27.39 60.57 -7.89
N LYS A 623 26.06 60.45 -7.98
CA LYS A 623 25.22 59.67 -7.05
C LYS A 623 24.91 58.30 -7.64
N GLU A 624 24.93 57.26 -6.82
CA GLU A 624 24.54 55.89 -7.24
C GLU A 624 23.06 55.76 -7.62
N ASP A 625 22.21 56.69 -7.16
CA ASP A 625 20.78 56.68 -7.47
C ASP A 625 20.41 57.56 -8.67
N VAL A 626 19.47 57.03 -9.46
CA VAL A 626 18.91 57.68 -10.64
C VAL A 626 17.83 58.67 -10.19
N ASP A 627 18.17 59.96 -10.26
CA ASP A 627 17.25 61.07 -9.99
C ASP A 627 16.56 61.55 -11.28
N VAL A 628 15.42 62.25 -11.15
CA VAL A 628 14.62 62.80 -12.27
C VAL A 628 15.39 63.84 -13.11
N ASP A 629 16.40 64.49 -12.52
CA ASP A 629 17.27 65.46 -13.19
C ASP A 629 18.52 64.80 -13.81
N SER A 630 18.61 63.46 -13.80
CA SER A 630 19.76 62.74 -14.36
C SER A 630 19.79 62.85 -15.87
N VAL A 631 20.99 63.11 -16.40
CA VAL A 631 21.29 63.06 -17.83
C VAL A 631 22.17 61.85 -18.10
N PHE A 632 21.79 61.09 -19.12
CA PHE A 632 22.47 59.88 -19.55
C PHE A 632 23.15 60.09 -20.89
N SER A 633 24.28 59.43 -21.09
CA SER A 633 25.03 59.43 -22.35
C SER A 633 25.49 58.03 -22.70
N LEU A 634 25.77 57.78 -23.98
CA LEU A 634 26.23 56.47 -24.44
C LEU A 634 27.70 56.25 -24.06
N ASN A 635 28.05 55.05 -23.57
CA ASN A 635 29.43 54.79 -23.18
C ASN A 635 30.33 54.45 -24.38
N MET A 636 31.03 55.47 -24.89
CA MET A 636 31.96 55.36 -26.02
C MET A 636 33.18 54.44 -25.76
N ASN A 637 33.51 54.16 -24.49
CA ASN A 637 34.64 53.30 -24.10
C ASN A 637 34.20 51.90 -23.62
N PHE A 638 32.99 51.47 -23.96
CA PHE A 638 32.49 50.14 -23.57
C PHE A 638 33.35 49.01 -24.15
N SER A 639 33.72 48.05 -23.30
CA SER A 639 34.48 46.86 -23.68
C SER A 639 33.98 45.62 -22.94
N SER A 640 33.78 44.54 -23.68
CA SER A 640 33.32 43.25 -23.14
C SER A 640 34.19 42.12 -23.66
N LYS A 641 34.36 41.06 -22.85
CA LYS A 641 35.08 39.85 -23.25
C LYS A 641 34.37 39.08 -24.37
N ARG A 642 33.06 39.26 -24.54
CA ARG A 642 32.24 38.56 -25.54
C ARG A 642 31.62 39.56 -26.51
N THR A 643 31.74 39.29 -27.81
CA THR A 643 31.16 40.13 -28.88
C THR A 643 29.63 40.08 -28.89
N LYS A 644 29.04 38.94 -28.50
CA LYS A 644 27.60 38.77 -28.26
C LYS A 644 27.34 38.42 -26.80
N PHE A 645 26.51 39.19 -26.13
CA PHE A 645 26.19 38.99 -24.71
C PHE A 645 24.72 39.31 -24.42
N LYS A 646 24.22 38.82 -23.28
CA LYS A 646 22.85 39.05 -22.83
C LYS A 646 22.86 39.93 -21.60
N ILE A 647 22.09 41.02 -21.64
CA ILE A 647 21.87 41.85 -20.47
C ILE A 647 20.78 41.17 -19.64
N THR A 648 21.20 40.60 -18.52
CA THR A 648 20.27 39.97 -17.59
C THR A 648 19.57 41.09 -16.81
N THR A 649 18.30 41.37 -17.14
CA THR A 649 17.46 42.19 -16.27
C THR A 649 17.33 41.52 -14.89
N SER A 650 17.05 42.31 -13.87
CA SER A 650 16.71 41.81 -12.52
C SER A 650 15.52 40.84 -12.50
N MET A 651 14.72 40.76 -13.58
CA MET A 651 13.68 39.74 -13.78
C MET A 651 14.21 38.35 -14.19
N GLN A 652 15.47 38.26 -14.61
CA GLN A 652 16.15 37.01 -14.99
C GLN A 652 17.26 36.62 -14.01
N LYS A 653 17.53 37.41 -12.96
CA LYS A 653 18.34 36.98 -11.80
C LYS A 653 17.52 36.01 -10.92
N ASP A 654 17.04 34.95 -11.56
CA ASP A 654 16.43 33.73 -11.00
C ASP A 654 17.50 32.63 -10.91
N THR A 655 18.78 33.02 -10.79
CA THR A 655 19.89 32.11 -10.52
C THR A 655 19.73 31.51 -9.12
N PRO A 656 20.06 30.22 -8.91
CA PRO A 656 19.90 29.53 -7.62
C PRO A 656 20.81 30.02 -6.47
N GLN A 657 21.53 31.12 -6.66
CA GLN A 657 22.26 31.77 -5.58
C GLN A 657 21.32 32.69 -4.81
N ALA A 658 21.31 32.54 -3.48
CA ALA A 658 20.56 33.38 -2.56
C ALA A 658 20.64 34.86 -3.00
N PRO A 659 19.50 35.57 -3.12
CA PRO A 659 19.53 36.95 -3.60
C PRO A 659 20.30 37.81 -2.57
N THR A 660 21.48 38.29 -2.94
CA THR A 660 22.38 39.05 -2.07
C THR A 660 22.00 40.53 -1.91
N GLY A 661 20.83 40.95 -2.41
CA GLY A 661 20.28 42.30 -2.25
C GLY A 661 18.86 42.30 -1.68
N SER A 662 18.59 43.19 -0.71
CA SER A 662 17.31 43.34 0.00
C SER A 662 16.11 43.39 -0.95
N ASP A 663 16.22 44.17 -2.03
CA ASP A 663 15.12 44.49 -2.93
C ASP A 663 14.72 43.32 -3.83
N VAL A 664 15.70 42.45 -4.13
CA VAL A 664 15.46 41.22 -4.90
C VAL A 664 14.72 40.22 -4.01
N VAL A 665 15.12 40.05 -2.74
CA VAL A 665 14.41 39.15 -1.82
C VAL A 665 12.94 39.57 -1.62
N GLU A 666 12.66 40.86 -1.52
CA GLU A 666 11.29 41.37 -1.35
C GLU A 666 10.42 41.16 -2.58
N THR A 667 10.93 41.47 -3.78
CA THR A 667 10.17 41.30 -5.03
C THR A 667 9.74 39.84 -5.23
N TRP A 668 10.63 38.90 -4.90
CA TRP A 668 10.37 37.47 -5.00
C TRP A 668 9.35 36.96 -4.00
N LYS A 669 9.42 37.41 -2.75
CA LYS A 669 8.41 37.12 -1.74
C LYS A 669 7.04 37.63 -2.20
N LEU A 670 6.99 38.80 -2.83
CA LEU A 670 5.78 39.40 -3.36
C LEU A 670 5.16 38.56 -4.50
N GLU A 671 5.97 38.11 -5.46
CA GLU A 671 5.49 37.23 -6.55
C GLU A 671 4.99 35.87 -6.03
N MET A 672 5.66 35.32 -5.01
CA MET A 672 5.24 34.08 -4.37
C MET A 672 3.90 34.24 -3.65
N GLU A 673 3.72 35.34 -2.93
CA GLU A 673 2.47 35.65 -2.23
C GLU A 673 1.32 35.89 -3.22
N GLN A 674 1.56 36.61 -4.32
CA GLN A 674 0.59 36.78 -5.39
C GLN A 674 0.17 35.44 -6.01
N THR A 675 1.13 34.54 -6.23
CA THR A 675 0.84 33.20 -6.77
C THR A 675 -0.04 32.40 -5.81
N ARG A 676 0.22 32.49 -4.49
CA ARG A 676 -0.57 31.84 -3.44
C ARG A 676 -1.98 32.42 -3.34
N SER A 677 -2.11 33.74 -3.34
CA SER A 677 -3.41 34.42 -3.33
C SER A 677 -4.26 34.02 -4.54
N ALA A 678 -3.66 33.92 -5.74
CA ALA A 678 -4.35 33.44 -6.93
C ALA A 678 -4.82 31.98 -6.81
N VAL A 679 -4.07 31.12 -6.12
CA VAL A 679 -4.50 29.74 -5.84
C VAL A 679 -5.73 29.73 -4.94
N ASP A 680 -5.77 30.56 -3.90
CA ASP A 680 -6.90 30.60 -2.96
C ASP A 680 -8.20 31.10 -3.63
N GLU A 681 -8.12 32.09 -4.53
CA GLU A 681 -9.26 32.51 -5.34
C GLU A 681 -9.74 31.40 -6.29
N ASP A 682 -8.81 30.69 -6.95
CA ASP A 682 -9.14 29.54 -7.81
C ASP A 682 -9.81 28.41 -7.01
N ARG A 683 -9.34 28.13 -5.80
CA ARG A 683 -9.94 27.14 -4.89
C ARG A 683 -11.37 27.54 -4.53
N LYS A 684 -11.64 28.82 -4.28
CA LYS A 684 -12.98 29.33 -3.96
C LYS A 684 -13.94 29.13 -5.13
N MET A 685 -13.52 29.50 -6.34
CA MET A 685 -14.30 29.29 -7.57
C MET A 685 -14.56 27.79 -7.82
N TYR A 686 -13.54 26.95 -7.64
CA TYR A 686 -13.64 25.50 -7.80
C TYR A 686 -14.63 24.88 -6.81
N LEU A 687 -14.53 25.23 -5.53
CA LEU A 687 -15.43 24.73 -4.48
C LEU A 687 -16.87 25.18 -4.73
N GLN A 688 -17.09 26.43 -5.14
CA GLN A 688 -18.42 26.92 -5.50
C GLN A 688 -19.03 26.09 -6.64
N ALA A 689 -18.28 25.87 -7.72
CA ALA A 689 -18.73 25.05 -8.84
C ALA A 689 -18.96 23.57 -8.45
N ALA A 690 -18.11 23.01 -7.58
CA ALA A 690 -18.27 21.65 -7.05
C ALA A 690 -19.55 21.50 -6.23
N ILE A 691 -19.80 22.42 -5.29
CA ILE A 691 -21.01 22.44 -4.45
C ILE A 691 -22.25 22.53 -5.34
N VAL A 692 -22.28 23.45 -6.32
CA VAL A 692 -23.42 23.58 -7.24
C VAL A 692 -23.66 22.30 -8.02
N ARG A 693 -22.62 21.62 -8.53
CA ARG A 693 -22.76 20.34 -9.26
C ARG A 693 -23.32 19.24 -8.36
N ILE A 694 -22.81 19.11 -7.13
CA ILE A 694 -23.28 18.10 -6.16
C ILE A 694 -24.74 18.37 -5.81
N MET A 695 -25.08 19.61 -5.44
CA MET A 695 -26.43 20.00 -5.06
C MET A 695 -27.43 19.87 -6.21
N LYS A 696 -27.02 20.20 -7.44
CA LYS A 696 -27.86 19.98 -8.63
C LYS A 696 -28.21 18.51 -8.85
N ALA A 697 -27.28 17.59 -8.56
CA ALA A 697 -27.46 16.16 -8.72
C ALA A 697 -28.28 15.52 -7.58
N ARG A 698 -28.01 15.91 -6.33
CA ARG A 698 -28.67 15.34 -5.14
C ARG A 698 -30.00 16.00 -4.78
N LYS A 699 -30.20 17.25 -5.19
CA LYS A 699 -31.34 18.15 -4.87
C LYS A 699 -31.48 18.52 -3.40
N VAL A 700 -31.35 17.56 -2.50
CA VAL A 700 -31.38 17.75 -1.05
C VAL A 700 -30.20 17.02 -0.43
N LEU A 701 -29.43 17.69 0.43
CA LEU A 701 -28.28 17.07 1.08
C LEU A 701 -28.02 17.69 2.47
N ARG A 702 -27.64 16.84 3.43
CA ARG A 702 -27.24 17.28 4.77
C ARG A 702 -25.86 17.93 4.77
N HIS A 703 -25.64 18.87 5.68
CA HIS A 703 -24.39 19.65 5.79
C HIS A 703 -23.14 18.78 5.87
N ASN A 704 -23.11 17.80 6.78
CA ASN A 704 -21.96 16.91 6.94
C ASN A 704 -21.73 16.03 5.70
N ALA A 705 -22.80 15.56 5.05
CA ALA A 705 -22.69 14.77 3.83
C ALA A 705 -22.15 15.61 2.67
N LEU A 706 -22.64 16.85 2.51
CA LEU A 706 -22.15 17.80 1.52
C LEU A 706 -20.66 18.09 1.71
N ILE A 707 -20.22 18.35 2.94
CA ILE A 707 -18.80 18.59 3.24
C ILE A 707 -17.95 17.37 2.84
N GLN A 708 -18.36 16.15 3.19
CA GLN A 708 -17.60 14.94 2.85
C GLN A 708 -17.55 14.71 1.34
N GLU A 709 -18.64 14.93 0.61
CA GLU A 709 -18.69 14.77 -0.85
C GLU A 709 -17.82 15.82 -1.56
N VAL A 710 -17.82 17.08 -1.09
CA VAL A 710 -16.95 18.15 -1.59
C VAL A 710 -15.46 17.85 -1.32
N ILE A 711 -15.12 17.35 -0.13
CA ILE A 711 -13.74 16.93 0.20
C ILE A 711 -13.31 15.78 -0.72
N SER A 712 -14.19 14.78 -0.90
CA SER A 712 -13.92 13.62 -1.75
C SER A 712 -13.65 14.03 -3.21
N GLN A 713 -14.47 14.92 -3.77
CA GLN A 713 -14.29 15.41 -5.14
C GLN A 713 -13.03 16.27 -5.31
N SER A 714 -12.62 17.02 -4.27
CA SER A 714 -11.49 17.94 -4.34
C SER A 714 -10.13 17.29 -4.06
N ARG A 715 -10.10 16.12 -3.40
CA ARG A 715 -8.88 15.45 -2.91
C ARG A 715 -7.82 15.17 -3.98
N ALA A 716 -8.22 15.02 -5.24
CA ALA A 716 -7.28 14.84 -6.35
C ALA A 716 -6.44 16.10 -6.63
N ARG A 717 -6.90 17.30 -6.21
CA ARG A 717 -6.24 18.59 -6.47
C ARG A 717 -5.70 19.26 -5.22
N PHE A 718 -6.48 19.27 -4.14
CA PHE A 718 -6.10 19.86 -2.85
C PHE A 718 -6.99 19.37 -1.72
N ASN A 719 -6.57 19.60 -0.47
CA ASN A 719 -7.37 19.30 0.71
C ASN A 719 -8.10 20.56 1.22
N PRO A 720 -9.40 20.76 0.93
CA PRO A 720 -10.10 21.97 1.31
C PRO A 720 -10.30 22.07 2.82
N SER A 721 -10.11 23.27 3.39
CA SER A 721 -10.47 23.52 4.78
C SER A 721 -11.99 23.58 4.95
N ILE A 722 -12.50 23.01 6.04
CA ILE A 722 -13.94 23.05 6.35
C ILE A 722 -14.46 24.50 6.45
N SER A 723 -13.64 25.42 6.98
CA SER A 723 -13.94 26.85 7.06
C SER A 723 -14.18 27.46 5.67
N MET A 724 -13.35 27.11 4.68
CA MET A 724 -13.49 27.60 3.31
C MET A 724 -14.74 27.04 2.63
N ILE A 725 -15.07 25.76 2.84
CA ILE A 725 -16.31 25.16 2.33
C ILE A 725 -17.53 25.89 2.90
N LYS A 726 -17.55 26.15 4.22
CA LYS A 726 -18.64 26.90 4.87
C LYS A 726 -18.81 28.29 4.25
N LYS A 727 -17.72 29.04 4.06
CA LYS A 727 -17.77 30.34 3.37
C LYS A 727 -18.31 30.24 1.94
N CYS A 728 -17.97 29.17 1.20
CA CYS A 728 -18.50 28.96 -0.15
C CYS A 728 -19.99 28.64 -0.15
N ILE A 729 -20.49 27.88 0.84
CA ILE A 729 -21.91 27.60 1.01
C ILE A 729 -22.69 28.90 1.24
N GLU A 730 -22.24 29.75 2.17
CA GLU A 730 -22.92 31.04 2.44
C GLU A 730 -23.00 31.91 1.17
N VAL A 731 -21.91 32.02 0.41
CA VAL A 731 -21.90 32.76 -0.86
C VAL A 731 -22.87 32.17 -1.89
N LEU A 732 -23.07 30.85 -1.90
CA LEU A 732 -24.02 30.20 -2.81
C LEU A 732 -25.47 30.34 -2.36
N ILE A 733 -25.72 30.49 -1.06
CA ILE A 733 -27.02 30.87 -0.51
C ILE A 733 -27.37 32.30 -0.92
N ASP A 734 -26.43 33.24 -0.74
CA ASP A 734 -26.62 34.64 -1.15
C ASP A 734 -26.88 34.78 -2.65
N LYS A 735 -26.23 33.93 -3.46
CA LYS A 735 -26.43 33.86 -4.92
C LYS A 735 -27.65 33.05 -5.35
N GLN A 736 -28.46 32.54 -4.42
CA GLN A 736 -29.69 31.78 -4.67
C GLN A 736 -29.49 30.47 -5.47
N TYR A 737 -28.32 29.85 -5.40
CA TYR A 737 -28.10 28.51 -5.99
C TYR A 737 -28.62 27.39 -5.07
N ILE A 738 -28.54 27.62 -3.76
CA ILE A 738 -28.94 26.69 -2.71
C ILE A 738 -29.66 27.47 -1.60
N GLU A 739 -30.51 26.82 -0.84
CA GLU A 739 -31.17 27.40 0.34
C GLU A 739 -31.12 26.43 1.51
N ARG A 740 -31.31 26.95 2.72
CA ARG A 740 -31.47 26.10 3.91
C ARG A 740 -32.90 25.58 3.96
N SER A 741 -33.05 24.30 4.29
CA SER A 741 -34.37 23.68 4.45
C SER A 741 -35.13 24.35 5.59
N GLN A 742 -36.45 24.52 5.43
CA GLN A 742 -37.30 25.15 6.47
C GLN A 742 -37.43 24.26 7.72
N THR A 743 -37.20 22.96 7.58
CA THR A 743 -37.32 21.96 8.64
C THR A 743 -36.04 21.75 9.45
N SER A 744 -34.87 22.06 8.90
CA SER A 744 -33.58 21.86 9.57
C SER A 744 -32.47 22.74 9.01
N ALA A 745 -31.69 23.35 9.92
CA ALA A 745 -30.50 24.15 9.56
C ALA A 745 -29.34 23.30 9.00
N ASP A 746 -29.34 21.99 9.25
CA ASP A 746 -28.32 21.04 8.79
C ASP A 746 -28.65 20.42 7.43
N GLU A 747 -29.64 20.95 6.71
CA GLU A 747 -30.06 20.45 5.41
C GLU A 747 -30.17 21.58 4.39
N TYR A 748 -29.67 21.33 3.18
CA TYR A 748 -29.71 22.27 2.07
C TYR A 748 -30.59 21.72 0.94
N ASN A 749 -31.32 22.62 0.30
CA ASN A 749 -32.07 22.38 -0.92
C ASN A 749 -31.43 23.13 -2.09
N TYR A 750 -31.47 22.55 -3.28
CA TYR A 750 -31.01 23.18 -4.52
C TYR A 750 -32.15 23.96 -5.19
N VAL A 751 -31.89 25.22 -5.56
CA VAL A 751 -32.94 26.19 -5.94
C VAL A 751 -32.93 26.55 -7.44
N ALA A 752 -31.80 26.37 -8.14
CA ALA A 752 -31.57 26.95 -9.48
C ALA A 752 -31.91 26.07 -10.69
#